data_AF-A0A2S4ZX76-F1
#
_entry.id   AF-A0A2S4ZX76-F1
#
_cell.length_a   1.000
_cell.length_b   1.000
_cell.length_c   1.000
_cell.angle_alpha   90.00
_cell.angle_beta   90.00
_cell.angle_gamma   90.00
#
_symmetry.space_group_name_H-M   'P 1'
#
loop_
_entity.id
_entity.type
_entity.pdbx_description
1 polymer ?
#
loop_
_entity_poly.entity_id
_entity_poly.type
_entity_poly.pdbx_seq_one_letter_code
_entity_poly.pdbx_strand_id
1 'polypeptide(L)'
;MKKLLSITLLLALVCTFANAQLTNTNWPTGYYKISVKDYDLKLYLFDNNRFYVNTNVANQFSNTLKGTYTSLNDTLIFAGDTPYSSFKVLQKKGKLINNKLSITICVSEYLSNDIKLMIGKTYNNTKLINLDTVNHQDSIYTLEHKVSAGDKIFISYLNYKTKANFQEFPINSGVNEIKLTHVEDFGLAVWNTLVGHEGESKNELVITDRKSPLSFYYIRPINSDDLPVSEPEKQATAPRGYSYLVASRTFRDSTLEIKTDYDYTATPTFDSVANAADNYYDDYKRDTVFNYTNYDDALKQAKTQNKFLVMYYEPSNCVSCTGKIAETMQLVNRGYSYSSVAENVNKHYVFYQVPESDKNRLREYGVKKFPALVILTSEEELLHYASGPDNAKQLNKLFDYYTNFHDKLNLQFVNTVLPERVEKSNYEKETVKTFLLESAKSKKTVFYNDYETVVEEPSKDEVNANFESPINTKFDTVRVVRSLDTLLMQSDLKGKVDTSLAKLIVQMVMTTDETYCPLMNSVFLNANDQSFKVSPAFNYLLSNYNELSKYDFPSDFTDSYDYNEVSLYQVISDRVKRTVYSANSAEACKNAIAFQQVFTNQTPEVKFLETPLLLHNINYYLDSLKLTDSFINVSVNFFDSFITKPETALSAIDKIYSELTVSQSKAFKYSLNNNAYTLTGDYCNSESDKKCFAQLIGSSLNTSAWGFYTHKVDKNLLKKALTWSKTSLMIEKDNPYYIDTYAHLLYKLGNKEEALKQQEIAVTKASNKKSDYYIEEDIFKSMKADLQKMKTGTL
;
A
#
# COMPACT_ATOMS: atom_id res chain seq x y z
N MET A 1 70.26 -29.39 30.94
CA MET A 1 70.31 -28.94 32.35
C MET A 1 68.95 -29.25 32.98
N LYS A 2 68.82 -30.40 33.66
CA LYS A 2 68.67 -30.53 35.14
C LYS A 2 67.53 -29.64 35.70
N LYS A 3 66.32 -30.16 35.97
CA LYS A 3 65.85 -30.95 37.13
C LYS A 3 65.82 -30.18 38.47
N LEU A 4 64.63 -30.29 39.12
CA LEU A 4 64.37 -30.47 40.57
C LEU A 4 64.35 -29.22 41.48
N LEU A 5 63.53 -29.08 42.55
CA LEU A 5 62.51 -29.88 43.28
C LEU A 5 61.90 -28.88 44.32
N SER A 6 60.63 -28.88 44.78
CA SER A 6 60.08 -29.67 45.91
C SER A 6 58.71 -29.03 46.28
N ILE A 7 57.57 -29.72 46.28
CA ILE A 7 57.03 -30.58 47.34
C ILE A 7 56.90 -29.88 48.70
N THR A 8 55.73 -29.30 48.97
CA THR A 8 54.99 -29.43 50.25
C THR A 8 53.63 -28.75 50.11
N LEU A 9 52.56 -29.54 49.93
CA LEU A 9 51.34 -29.57 50.77
C LEU A 9 50.20 -30.24 49.98
N LEU A 10 50.27 -31.57 49.91
CA LEU A 10 49.09 -32.42 49.79
C LEU A 10 48.79 -32.92 51.21
N LEU A 11 47.50 -33.09 51.54
CA LEU A 11 46.90 -33.61 52.78
C LEU A 11 46.46 -32.58 53.84
N ALA A 12 45.30 -31.97 53.57
CA ALA A 12 44.08 -32.06 54.38
C ALA A 12 42.95 -31.48 53.48
N LEU A 13 41.79 -32.06 53.19
CA LEU A 13 40.96 -33.16 53.69
C LEU A 13 40.31 -33.81 52.45
N VAL A 14 40.23 -35.13 52.27
CA VAL A 14 39.23 -36.05 52.82
C VAL A 14 37.78 -35.55 52.69
N CYS A 15 37.03 -36.25 51.84
CA CYS A 15 35.58 -36.43 51.85
C CYS A 15 34.72 -35.27 52.38
N THR A 16 34.15 -34.50 51.46
CA THR A 16 32.69 -34.28 51.43
C THR A 16 32.25 -34.06 49.99
N PHE A 17 31.65 -35.08 49.38
CA PHE A 17 30.45 -34.83 48.57
C PHE A 17 29.42 -34.23 49.52
N ALA A 18 29.37 -32.90 49.59
CA ALA A 18 28.28 -32.16 50.19
C ALA A 18 28.29 -30.76 49.56
N ASN A 19 27.32 -30.53 48.68
CA ASN A 19 26.76 -29.22 48.41
C ASN A 19 27.77 -28.11 48.04
N ALA A 20 28.43 -28.23 46.89
CA ALA A 20 28.57 -27.04 46.07
C ALA A 20 27.16 -26.74 45.56
N GLN A 21 26.54 -25.77 46.22
CA GLN A 21 25.21 -25.26 45.92
C GLN A 21 25.05 -25.12 44.41
N LEU A 22 23.90 -25.58 43.90
CA LEU A 22 23.31 -25.08 42.67
C LEU A 22 23.41 -23.56 42.72
N THR A 23 24.43 -22.98 42.09
CA THR A 23 24.48 -21.54 41.87
C THR A 23 23.39 -21.29 40.86
N ASN A 24 22.24 -20.89 41.39
CA ASN A 24 21.10 -20.39 40.65
C ASN A 24 21.59 -19.13 39.92
N THR A 25 22.20 -19.30 38.73
CA THR A 25 22.63 -18.17 37.91
C THR A 25 21.38 -17.56 37.31
N ASN A 26 20.77 -16.64 38.07
CA ASN A 26 19.87 -15.67 37.49
C ASN A 26 20.70 -14.86 36.49
N TRP A 27 20.57 -15.18 35.20
CA TRP A 27 21.14 -14.41 34.11
C TRP A 27 20.82 -12.92 34.30
N PRO A 28 21.82 -12.01 34.26
CA PRO A 28 21.56 -10.62 34.52
C PRO A 28 20.68 -10.04 33.42
N THR A 29 19.53 -9.51 33.80
CA THR A 29 18.71 -8.70 32.89
C THR A 29 19.47 -7.43 32.53
N GLY A 30 19.34 -6.98 31.29
CA GLY A 30 20.22 -5.96 30.75
C GLY A 30 20.38 -5.99 29.25
N TYR A 31 21.22 -5.09 28.79
CA TYR A 31 21.65 -4.96 27.40
C TYR A 31 22.90 -5.81 27.14
N TYR A 32 22.83 -6.60 26.09
CA TYR A 32 23.89 -7.48 25.59
C TYR A 32 24.23 -7.14 24.14
N LYS A 33 25.51 -7.29 23.77
CA LYS A 33 26.01 -7.03 22.41
C LYS A 33 26.79 -8.21 21.85
N ILE A 34 26.67 -8.47 20.54
CA ILE A 34 27.45 -9.50 19.85
C ILE A 34 28.94 -9.14 19.75
N SER A 35 29.82 -10.16 19.78
CA SER A 35 31.29 -10.01 19.68
C SER A 35 31.87 -10.04 18.25
N VAL A 36 31.04 -10.08 17.21
CA VAL A 36 31.52 -10.23 15.83
C VAL A 36 31.71 -8.85 15.19
N LYS A 37 32.91 -8.59 14.67
CA LYS A 37 33.22 -7.40 13.88
C LYS A 37 32.33 -7.44 12.63
N ASP A 38 31.64 -6.33 12.32
CA ASP A 38 30.73 -6.14 11.17
C ASP A 38 29.23 -6.43 11.40
N TYR A 39 28.80 -6.85 12.62
CA TYR A 39 27.38 -6.99 12.97
C TYR A 39 27.00 -6.17 14.23
N ASP A 40 25.98 -5.30 14.15
CA ASP A 40 25.46 -4.54 15.31
C ASP A 40 24.15 -5.16 15.84
N LEU A 41 24.22 -6.42 16.31
CA LEU A 41 23.08 -7.07 16.97
C LEU A 41 23.00 -6.70 18.45
N LYS A 42 21.81 -6.25 18.86
CA LYS A 42 21.52 -5.81 20.23
C LYS A 42 20.45 -6.69 20.86
N LEU A 43 20.78 -7.36 21.97
CA LEU A 43 19.86 -8.20 22.75
C LEU A 43 19.53 -7.49 24.07
N TYR A 44 18.26 -7.52 24.44
CA TYR A 44 17.76 -6.98 25.70
C TYR A 44 16.98 -8.08 26.43
N LEU A 45 17.37 -8.36 27.68
CA LEU A 45 16.66 -9.26 28.58
C LEU A 45 16.01 -8.44 29.70
N PHE A 46 14.69 -8.54 29.83
CA PHE A 46 13.90 -7.76 30.77
C PHE A 46 13.53 -8.57 32.02
N ASP A 47 13.35 -7.88 33.16
CA ASP A 47 13.00 -8.47 34.47
C ASP A 47 11.68 -9.27 34.50
N ASN A 48 10.80 -9.03 33.54
CA ASN A 48 9.52 -9.72 33.36
C ASN A 48 9.64 -11.01 32.50
N ASN A 49 10.85 -11.55 32.32
CA ASN A 49 11.14 -12.71 31.47
C ASN A 49 10.81 -12.49 29.99
N ARG A 50 10.93 -11.26 29.50
CA ARG A 50 10.79 -10.92 28.08
C ARG A 50 12.14 -10.62 27.46
N PHE A 51 12.25 -10.84 26.16
CA PHE A 51 13.45 -10.45 25.41
C PHE A 51 13.09 -9.66 24.16
N TYR A 52 14.08 -8.92 23.68
CA TYR A 52 14.03 -8.16 22.45
C TYR A 52 15.39 -8.21 21.74
N VAL A 53 15.40 -8.45 20.43
CA VAL A 53 16.59 -8.39 19.58
C VAL A 53 16.34 -7.43 18.43
N ASN A 54 17.24 -6.47 18.27
CA ASN A 54 17.27 -5.57 17.13
C ASN A 54 18.36 -6.02 16.15
N THR A 55 17.97 -6.29 14.90
CA THR A 55 18.92 -6.53 13.81
C THR A 55 18.96 -5.29 12.93
N ASN A 56 20.01 -4.47 13.04
CA ASN A 56 20.27 -3.41 12.08
C ASN A 56 21.29 -3.93 11.07
N VAL A 57 20.82 -4.59 10.01
CA VAL A 57 21.67 -4.96 8.87
C VAL A 57 21.56 -3.81 7.87
N ALA A 58 22.71 -3.26 7.48
CA ALA A 58 22.84 -2.05 6.67
C ALA A 58 21.73 -1.89 5.60
N ASN A 59 20.84 -0.92 5.82
CA ASN A 59 19.89 -0.33 4.87
C ASN A 59 18.91 -1.23 4.12
N GLN A 60 18.66 -2.48 4.53
CA GLN A 60 17.52 -3.26 4.02
C GLN A 60 16.88 -4.09 5.14
N PHE A 61 15.65 -3.70 5.51
CA PHE A 61 14.73 -4.35 6.48
C PHE A 61 15.21 -4.41 7.94
N SER A 62 14.65 -3.56 8.82
CA SER A 62 14.80 -3.71 10.27
C SER A 62 13.85 -4.80 10.78
N ASN A 63 14.33 -6.03 10.88
CA ASN A 63 13.56 -7.09 11.54
C ASN A 63 13.75 -7.01 13.07
N THR A 64 12.61 -6.99 13.77
CA THR A 64 12.55 -6.85 15.22
C THR A 64 12.03 -8.14 15.82
N LEU A 65 12.83 -8.83 16.65
CA LEU A 65 12.41 -10.04 17.34
C LEU A 65 12.08 -9.73 18.80
N LYS A 66 10.94 -10.22 19.27
CA LYS A 66 10.49 -10.06 20.65
C LYS A 66 9.77 -11.31 21.14
N GLY A 67 9.86 -11.60 22.43
CA GLY A 67 9.25 -12.80 22.99
C GLY A 67 9.44 -12.94 24.49
N THR A 68 9.18 -14.14 24.99
CA THR A 68 9.48 -14.55 26.36
C THR A 68 10.68 -15.49 26.39
N TYR A 69 11.33 -15.57 27.54
CA TYR A 69 12.32 -16.62 27.79
C TYR A 69 12.02 -17.29 29.12
N THR A 70 12.44 -18.55 29.24
CA THR A 70 12.36 -19.29 30.49
C THR A 70 13.74 -19.83 30.84
N SER A 71 14.11 -19.76 32.11
CA SER A 71 15.31 -20.41 32.62
C SER A 71 14.93 -21.84 33.03
N LEU A 72 15.64 -22.81 32.45
CA LEU A 72 15.62 -24.21 32.85
C LEU A 72 17.04 -24.59 33.24
N ASN A 73 17.35 -24.55 34.55
CA ASN A 73 18.71 -24.61 35.08
C ASN A 73 19.58 -23.49 34.43
N ASP A 74 20.80 -23.83 33.99
CA ASP A 74 21.76 -22.89 33.40
C ASP A 74 21.46 -22.55 31.93
N THR A 75 20.30 -22.99 31.41
CA THR A 75 19.90 -22.78 30.01
C THR A 75 18.69 -21.84 29.92
N LEU A 76 18.82 -20.80 29.09
CA LEU A 76 17.70 -19.97 28.65
C LEU A 76 17.01 -20.60 27.44
N ILE A 77 15.70 -20.73 27.49
CA ILE A 77 14.87 -21.18 26.37
C ILE A 77 14.06 -19.98 25.89
N PHE A 78 14.29 -19.54 24.65
CA PHE A 78 13.62 -18.39 24.06
C PHE A 78 12.38 -18.82 23.28
N ALA A 79 11.31 -18.04 23.39
CA ALA A 79 10.05 -18.22 22.69
C ALA A 79 9.55 -16.88 22.14
N GLY A 80 9.54 -16.70 20.82
CA GLY A 80 9.01 -15.48 20.18
C GLY A 80 7.52 -15.25 20.48
N ASP A 81 7.09 -13.98 20.59
CA ASP A 81 5.67 -13.62 20.78
C ASP A 81 4.79 -14.08 19.61
N THR A 82 5.33 -13.97 18.40
CA THR A 82 4.88 -14.67 17.21
C THR A 82 5.75 -15.91 17.09
N PRO A 83 5.21 -17.13 17.32
CA PRO A 83 5.97 -18.33 17.00
C PRO A 83 6.20 -18.30 15.49
N TYR A 84 7.43 -18.01 15.07
CA TYR A 84 7.87 -18.12 13.68
C TYR A 84 7.72 -19.57 13.23
N SER A 85 6.57 -19.81 12.65
CA SER A 85 6.13 -21.06 12.10
C SER A 85 5.48 -20.70 10.80
N SER A 86 5.80 -21.40 9.72
CA SER A 86 5.12 -21.21 8.43
C SER A 86 3.61 -21.41 8.55
N PHE A 87 3.16 -22.02 9.67
CA PHE A 87 1.76 -22.07 10.06
C PHE A 87 1.51 -21.53 11.48
N LYS A 88 0.55 -20.62 11.61
CA LYS A 88 -0.10 -20.32 12.87
C LYS A 88 -1.07 -21.45 13.21
N VAL A 89 -0.83 -22.16 14.31
CA VAL A 89 -1.62 -23.34 14.71
C VAL A 89 -2.42 -23.07 15.98
N LEU A 90 -3.73 -23.25 15.89
CA LEU A 90 -4.67 -23.12 16.99
C LEU A 90 -5.32 -24.47 17.28
N GLN A 91 -5.49 -24.79 18.56
CA GLN A 91 -6.21 -25.98 19.02
C GLN A 91 -7.37 -25.58 19.93
N LYS A 92 -8.44 -26.37 19.92
CA LYS A 92 -9.59 -26.20 20.83
C LYS A 92 -9.95 -27.53 21.48
N LYS A 93 -10.22 -27.47 22.79
CA LYS A 93 -10.62 -28.64 23.57
C LYS A 93 -12.11 -28.91 23.40
N GLY A 94 -12.46 -30.19 23.28
CA GLY A 94 -13.83 -30.64 23.12
C GLY A 94 -13.92 -32.15 23.00
N LYS A 95 -15.15 -32.67 22.88
CA LYS A 95 -15.39 -34.11 22.72
C LYS A 95 -15.15 -34.50 21.26
N LEU A 96 -14.27 -35.48 21.03
CA LEU A 96 -14.11 -36.10 19.71
C LEU A 96 -15.39 -36.84 19.32
N ILE A 97 -15.82 -36.68 18.07
CA ILE A 97 -16.92 -37.43 17.49
C ILE A 97 -16.30 -38.58 16.70
N ASN A 98 -16.61 -39.84 17.04
CA ASN A 98 -16.07 -41.04 16.40
C ASN A 98 -14.53 -41.11 16.33
N ASN A 99 -13.85 -40.57 17.37
CA ASN A 99 -12.38 -40.42 17.43
C ASN A 99 -11.77 -39.63 16.27
N LYS A 100 -12.56 -38.77 15.61
CA LYS A 100 -12.10 -37.92 14.52
C LYS A 100 -11.79 -36.51 15.01
N LEU A 101 -10.62 -36.03 14.65
CA LEU A 101 -10.18 -34.65 14.80
C LEU A 101 -10.61 -33.87 13.55
N SER A 102 -11.22 -32.71 13.76
CA SER A 102 -11.51 -31.75 12.69
C SER A 102 -10.31 -30.83 12.48
N ILE A 103 -9.84 -30.74 11.24
CA ILE A 103 -8.69 -29.92 10.87
C ILE A 103 -9.10 -28.96 9.77
N THR A 104 -8.89 -27.67 10.01
CA THR A 104 -9.09 -26.58 9.03
C THR A 104 -7.74 -25.99 8.68
N ILE A 105 -7.44 -25.85 7.38
CA ILE A 105 -6.19 -25.28 6.88
C ILE A 105 -6.55 -24.10 5.99
N CYS A 106 -6.06 -22.91 6.34
CA CYS A 106 -6.23 -21.69 5.56
C CYS A 106 -4.92 -21.36 4.86
N VAL A 107 -4.86 -21.59 3.55
CA VAL A 107 -3.71 -21.31 2.69
C VAL A 107 -4.19 -20.73 1.36
N SER A 108 -3.39 -19.84 0.77
CA SER A 108 -3.64 -19.34 -0.58
C SER A 108 -3.68 -20.52 -1.58
N GLU A 109 -4.63 -20.52 -2.53
CA GLU A 109 -4.89 -21.66 -3.42
C GLU A 109 -3.66 -22.11 -4.22
N TYR A 110 -2.84 -21.15 -4.67
CA TYR A 110 -1.63 -21.41 -5.44
C TYR A 110 -0.54 -22.16 -4.65
N LEU A 111 -0.58 -22.13 -3.30
CA LEU A 111 0.37 -22.85 -2.43
C LEU A 111 -0.08 -24.27 -2.09
N SER A 112 -1.33 -24.63 -2.39
CA SER A 112 -1.92 -25.91 -1.98
C SER A 112 -1.24 -27.12 -2.61
N ASN A 113 -0.74 -26.99 -3.85
CA ASN A 113 0.01 -28.03 -4.56
C ASN A 113 1.34 -28.39 -3.88
N ASP A 114 1.89 -27.46 -3.08
CA ASP A 114 3.20 -27.60 -2.43
C ASP A 114 3.11 -28.01 -0.95
N ILE A 115 1.90 -28.08 -0.40
CA ILE A 115 1.67 -28.42 1.00
C ILE A 115 1.23 -29.88 1.11
N LYS A 116 1.94 -30.61 1.97
CA LYS A 116 1.70 -32.01 2.32
C LYS A 116 1.46 -32.14 3.81
N LEU A 117 0.49 -32.94 4.19
CA LEU A 117 0.07 -33.16 5.58
C LEU A 117 0.14 -34.64 5.93
N MET A 118 0.56 -34.97 7.16
CA MET A 118 0.41 -36.30 7.72
C MET A 118 -0.05 -36.21 9.18
N ILE A 119 -0.86 -37.18 9.62
CA ILE A 119 -1.21 -37.36 11.02
C ILE A 119 -0.77 -38.76 11.47
N GLY A 120 -0.07 -38.84 12.59
CA GLY A 120 0.34 -40.11 13.18
C GLY A 120 1.40 -39.97 14.28
N LYS A 121 1.78 -41.09 14.90
CA LYS A 121 2.78 -41.10 15.99
C LYS A 121 4.18 -40.71 15.54
N THR A 122 4.57 -41.11 14.34
CA THR A 122 5.90 -40.90 13.75
C THR A 122 5.77 -40.53 12.28
N TYR A 123 6.64 -39.65 11.79
CA TYR A 123 6.67 -39.24 10.39
C TYR A 123 6.89 -40.44 9.44
N ASN A 124 6.14 -40.47 8.34
CA ASN A 124 6.25 -41.44 7.26
C ASN A 124 5.78 -40.80 5.94
N ASN A 125 6.71 -40.56 5.02
CA ASN A 125 6.45 -39.89 3.75
C ASN A 125 5.45 -40.62 2.83
N THR A 126 5.29 -41.93 2.96
CA THR A 126 4.30 -42.70 2.18
C THR A 126 2.84 -42.43 2.59
N LYS A 127 2.62 -41.78 3.74
CA LYS A 127 1.30 -41.47 4.29
C LYS A 127 0.94 -39.98 4.18
N LEU A 128 1.68 -39.24 3.36
CA LEU A 128 1.40 -37.83 3.13
C LEU A 128 0.13 -37.66 2.29
N ILE A 129 -0.67 -36.69 2.71
CA ILE A 129 -1.85 -36.19 2.03
C ILE A 129 -1.43 -34.91 1.33
N ASN A 130 -1.56 -34.83 0.01
CA ASN A 130 -1.36 -33.57 -0.69
C ASN A 130 -2.58 -32.67 -0.46
N LEU A 131 -2.37 -31.40 -0.12
CA LEU A 131 -3.45 -30.52 0.34
C LEU A 131 -4.45 -30.18 -0.77
N ASP A 132 -3.99 -30.09 -2.02
CA ASP A 132 -4.81 -29.94 -3.24
C ASP A 132 -5.87 -31.03 -3.40
N THR A 133 -5.64 -32.23 -2.85
CA THR A 133 -6.60 -33.35 -2.87
C THR A 133 -7.66 -33.28 -1.76
N VAL A 134 -7.58 -32.31 -0.85
CA VAL A 134 -8.52 -32.14 0.27
C VAL A 134 -9.71 -31.28 -0.16
N ASN A 135 -10.90 -31.64 0.31
CA ASN A 135 -12.11 -30.83 0.11
C ASN A 135 -11.91 -29.40 0.63
N HIS A 136 -12.15 -28.41 -0.22
CA HIS A 136 -11.97 -27.01 0.10
C HIS A 136 -13.12 -26.16 -0.46
N GLN A 137 -13.26 -24.98 0.12
CA GLN A 137 -14.02 -23.87 -0.43
C GLN A 137 -13.11 -22.65 -0.35
N ASP A 138 -12.78 -22.07 -1.50
CA ASP A 138 -11.80 -21.00 -1.64
C ASP A 138 -10.45 -21.40 -0.99
N SER A 139 -9.83 -20.51 -0.23
CA SER A 139 -8.56 -20.73 0.50
C SER A 139 -8.71 -21.56 1.81
N ILE A 140 -9.84 -22.25 2.02
CA ILE A 140 -10.12 -23.01 3.26
C ILE A 140 -10.30 -24.50 2.98
N TYR A 141 -9.34 -25.30 3.41
CA TYR A 141 -9.32 -26.76 3.29
C TYR A 141 -9.78 -27.40 4.59
N THR A 142 -10.65 -28.41 4.49
CA THR A 142 -11.22 -29.09 5.66
C THR A 142 -11.07 -30.61 5.56
N LEU A 143 -10.58 -31.24 6.63
CA LEU A 143 -10.45 -32.69 6.71
C LEU A 143 -10.79 -33.21 8.10
N GLU A 144 -11.42 -34.38 8.13
CA GLU A 144 -11.61 -35.16 9.35
C GLU A 144 -10.65 -36.35 9.37
N HIS A 145 -9.90 -36.53 10.45
CA HIS A 145 -8.95 -37.63 10.56
C HIS A 145 -9.11 -38.39 11.87
N LYS A 146 -9.08 -39.72 11.84
CA LYS A 146 -9.10 -40.53 13.06
C LYS A 146 -7.79 -40.34 13.81
N VAL A 147 -7.86 -39.98 15.10
CA VAL A 147 -6.67 -39.73 15.93
C VAL A 147 -6.60 -40.72 17.09
N SER A 148 -5.37 -41.12 17.42
CA SER A 148 -5.00 -41.97 18.55
C SER A 148 -4.14 -41.20 19.54
N ALA A 149 -4.08 -41.68 20.78
CA ALA A 149 -3.19 -41.09 21.79
C ALA A 149 -1.73 -41.12 21.31
N GLY A 150 -1.08 -39.94 21.34
CA GLY A 150 0.30 -39.73 20.91
C GLY A 150 0.48 -39.38 19.43
N ASP A 151 -0.61 -39.24 18.67
CA ASP A 151 -0.53 -38.74 17.29
C ASP A 151 -0.11 -37.28 17.24
N LYS A 152 0.51 -36.91 16.13
CA LYS A 152 1.05 -35.59 15.83
C LYS A 152 0.65 -35.18 14.43
N ILE A 153 0.64 -33.88 14.17
CA ILE A 153 0.49 -33.32 12.83
C ILE A 153 1.88 -33.02 12.27
N PHE A 154 2.16 -33.50 11.06
CA PHE A 154 3.32 -33.14 10.28
C PHE A 154 2.83 -32.37 9.05
N ILE A 155 3.27 -31.13 8.88
CA ILE A 155 2.88 -30.30 7.74
C ILE A 155 4.13 -29.78 7.03
N SER A 156 4.15 -29.89 5.70
CA SER A 156 5.24 -29.33 4.91
C SER A 156 5.09 -27.84 4.73
N TYR A 157 6.22 -27.15 4.57
CA TYR A 157 6.26 -25.75 4.22
C TYR A 157 7.38 -25.49 3.21
N LEU A 158 7.18 -24.44 2.40
CA LEU A 158 8.14 -24.00 1.40
C LEU A 158 9.23 -23.15 2.04
N ASN A 159 10.46 -23.36 1.60
CA ASN A 159 11.59 -22.45 1.83
C ASN A 159 12.40 -22.48 0.53
N TYR A 160 12.88 -21.34 0.02
CA TYR A 160 13.60 -21.25 -1.27
C TYR A 160 14.83 -22.18 -1.29
N LYS A 161 14.62 -23.44 -1.71
CA LYS A 161 15.57 -24.53 -1.98
C LYS A 161 14.77 -25.83 -2.13
N THR A 162 14.93 -26.48 -3.28
CA THR A 162 14.28 -27.67 -3.89
C THR A 162 13.84 -28.89 -3.04
N LYS A 163 14.00 -28.97 -1.71
CA LYS A 163 13.59 -30.15 -0.90
C LYS A 163 12.63 -29.80 0.23
N ALA A 164 11.68 -30.69 0.51
CA ALA A 164 10.58 -30.48 1.47
C ALA A 164 11.04 -30.35 2.93
N ASN A 165 10.62 -29.27 3.61
CA ASN A 165 10.76 -29.11 5.05
C ASN A 165 9.42 -29.39 5.74
N PHE A 166 9.46 -29.91 6.96
CA PHE A 166 8.30 -30.30 7.75
C PHE A 166 8.35 -29.71 9.16
N GLN A 167 7.18 -29.32 9.67
CA GLN A 167 6.94 -28.98 11.06
C GLN A 167 6.06 -30.04 11.73
N GLU A 168 6.45 -30.44 12.94
CA GLU A 168 5.74 -31.39 13.79
C GLU A 168 5.00 -30.65 14.90
N PHE A 169 3.70 -30.91 15.06
CA PHE A 169 2.86 -30.32 16.11
C PHE A 169 2.21 -31.42 16.97
N PRO A 170 2.33 -31.38 18.31
CA PRO A 170 1.74 -32.39 19.17
C PRO A 170 0.22 -32.22 19.29
N ILE A 171 -0.56 -33.28 19.13
CA ILE A 171 -2.01 -33.22 19.38
C ILE A 171 -2.25 -33.43 20.87
N ASN A 172 -2.63 -32.37 21.59
CA ASN A 172 -2.87 -32.46 23.02
C ASN A 172 -4.13 -33.27 23.37
N SER A 173 -4.13 -33.88 24.56
CA SER A 173 -5.28 -34.65 25.04
C SER A 173 -6.54 -33.78 25.16
N GLY A 174 -7.66 -34.31 24.67
CA GLY A 174 -8.97 -33.66 24.72
C GLY A 174 -9.18 -32.56 23.67
N VAL A 175 -8.35 -32.48 22.62
CA VAL A 175 -8.52 -31.60 21.47
C VAL A 175 -9.45 -32.24 20.44
N ASN A 176 -10.43 -31.47 19.94
CA ASN A 176 -11.36 -31.92 18.89
C ASN A 176 -11.26 -31.09 17.59
N GLU A 177 -10.65 -29.90 17.64
CA GLU A 177 -10.46 -29.03 16.48
C GLU A 177 -9.02 -28.48 16.44
N ILE A 178 -8.42 -28.49 15.24
CA ILE A 178 -7.17 -27.78 14.94
C ILE A 178 -7.36 -26.87 13.73
N LYS A 179 -6.84 -25.64 13.83
CA LYS A 179 -6.79 -24.69 12.72
C LYS A 179 -5.34 -24.35 12.41
N LEU A 180 -4.95 -24.47 11.14
CA LEU A 180 -3.64 -24.11 10.62
C LEU A 180 -3.82 -22.96 9.63
N THR A 181 -3.08 -21.86 9.79
CA THR A 181 -3.11 -20.74 8.85
C THR A 181 -1.70 -20.47 8.37
N HIS A 182 -1.49 -20.51 7.05
CA HIS A 182 -0.18 -20.19 6.48
C HIS A 182 0.19 -18.73 6.77
N VAL A 183 1.45 -18.49 7.08
CA VAL A 183 1.99 -17.15 7.32
C VAL A 183 2.98 -16.85 6.20
N GLU A 184 2.59 -15.97 5.28
CA GLU A 184 3.43 -15.47 4.19
C GLU A 184 4.43 -14.45 4.76
N ASP A 185 5.50 -14.92 5.37
CA ASP A 185 6.57 -14.04 5.84
C ASP A 185 7.95 -14.64 5.52
N PHE A 186 8.70 -13.95 4.66
CA PHE A 186 9.94 -14.46 4.03
C PHE A 186 11.18 -14.44 4.95
N GLY A 187 10.99 -14.13 6.24
CA GLY A 187 12.07 -13.97 7.22
C GLY A 187 12.10 -15.04 8.32
N LEU A 188 13.09 -15.93 8.24
CA LEU A 188 13.76 -16.59 9.38
C LEU A 188 12.93 -17.53 10.30
N ALA A 189 12.67 -18.76 9.83
CA ALA A 189 12.11 -19.87 10.61
C ALA A 189 13.04 -20.47 11.72
N VAL A 190 14.15 -19.81 12.06
CA VAL A 190 15.24 -20.38 12.91
C VAL A 190 15.09 -20.06 14.41
N TRP A 191 14.17 -19.16 14.77
CA TRP A 191 14.22 -18.48 16.07
C TRP A 191 13.36 -19.07 17.19
N ASN A 192 12.51 -20.06 16.90
CA ASN A 192 11.77 -20.84 17.92
C ASN A 192 12.58 -22.01 18.51
N THR A 193 13.83 -22.18 18.08
CA THR A 193 14.72 -23.27 18.53
C THR A 193 15.92 -22.77 19.32
N LEU A 194 15.96 -21.47 19.65
CA LEU A 194 17.09 -20.87 20.34
C LEU A 194 17.18 -21.30 21.80
N VAL A 195 18.39 -21.71 22.17
CA VAL A 195 18.79 -21.93 23.55
C VAL A 195 20.02 -21.07 23.87
N GLY A 196 20.01 -20.44 25.04
CA GLY A 196 21.11 -19.67 25.59
C GLY A 196 21.81 -20.45 26.69
N HIS A 197 23.14 -20.46 26.74
CA HIS A 197 23.94 -21.06 27.82
C HIS A 197 25.16 -20.20 28.14
N GLU A 198 25.80 -20.46 29.28
CA GLU A 198 27.03 -19.76 29.69
C GLU A 198 28.18 -20.08 28.74
N GLY A 199 28.80 -19.01 28.24
CA GLY A 199 30.01 -19.10 27.44
C GLY A 199 31.26 -19.32 28.29
N GLU A 200 32.41 -19.47 27.63
CA GLU A 200 33.69 -19.68 28.32
C GLU A 200 34.17 -18.38 29.01
N SER A 201 33.71 -17.22 28.55
CA SER A 201 34.05 -15.92 29.13
C SER A 201 33.03 -15.47 30.18
N LYS A 202 33.52 -14.77 31.21
CA LYS A 202 32.66 -14.17 32.23
C LYS A 202 31.67 -13.19 31.59
N ASN A 203 30.39 -13.33 31.92
CA ASN A 203 29.25 -12.55 31.39
C ASN A 203 28.94 -12.79 29.90
N GLU A 204 29.35 -13.93 29.34
CA GLU A 204 29.02 -14.35 27.98
C GLU A 204 27.77 -15.24 27.98
N LEU A 205 26.78 -14.85 27.19
CA LEU A 205 25.59 -15.64 26.87
C LEU A 205 25.74 -16.14 25.43
N VAL A 206 25.94 -17.44 25.26
CA VAL A 206 26.01 -18.10 23.96
C VAL A 206 24.61 -18.53 23.55
N ILE A 207 24.05 -17.89 22.52
CA ILE A 207 22.74 -18.21 21.95
C ILE A 207 22.94 -19.05 20.69
N THR A 208 22.27 -20.20 20.61
CA THR A 208 22.39 -21.11 19.47
C THR A 208 21.06 -21.73 19.09
N ASP A 209 20.89 -22.01 17.80
CA ASP A 209 19.84 -22.89 17.24
C ASP A 209 20.23 -24.38 17.34
N ARG A 210 21.25 -24.71 18.14
CA ARG A 210 21.94 -26.01 18.27
C ARG A 210 22.85 -26.37 17.10
N LYS A 211 23.14 -25.45 16.18
CA LYS A 211 24.10 -25.63 15.07
C LYS A 211 25.11 -24.49 14.99
N SER A 212 24.64 -23.24 15.13
CA SER A 212 25.44 -22.03 14.95
C SER A 212 25.39 -21.20 16.24
N PRO A 213 26.40 -21.27 17.12
CA PRO A 213 26.45 -20.46 18.34
C PRO A 213 26.86 -19.02 18.04
N LEU A 214 26.21 -18.06 18.69
CA LEU A 214 26.56 -16.64 18.70
C LEU A 214 26.75 -16.16 20.13
N SER A 215 27.88 -15.51 20.39
CA SER A 215 28.23 -14.98 21.70
C SER A 215 27.74 -13.55 21.91
N PHE A 216 26.95 -13.36 22.96
CA PHE A 216 26.44 -12.08 23.43
C PHE A 216 27.07 -11.74 24.79
N TYR A 217 27.65 -10.55 24.91
CA TYR A 217 28.33 -10.13 26.13
C TYR A 217 27.49 -9.08 26.85
N TYR A 218 27.30 -9.27 28.16
CA TYR A 218 26.59 -8.30 28.99
C TYR A 218 27.34 -6.97 29.01
N ILE A 219 26.64 -5.87 28.73
CA ILE A 219 27.21 -4.52 28.70
C ILE A 219 26.80 -3.72 29.94
N ARG A 220 25.49 -3.60 30.18
CA ARG A 220 24.92 -2.76 31.25
C ARG A 220 23.44 -3.09 31.53
N PRO A 221 22.87 -2.62 32.66
CA PRO A 221 21.43 -2.61 32.87
C PRO A 221 20.70 -1.79 31.78
N ILE A 222 19.41 -2.08 31.59
CA ILE A 222 18.54 -1.34 30.66
C ILE A 222 18.28 0.06 31.23
N ASN A 223 18.43 1.10 30.40
CA ASN A 223 18.22 2.49 30.79
C ASN A 223 16.93 3.05 30.16
N SER A 224 16.47 4.21 30.63
CA SER A 224 15.30 4.92 30.10
C SER A 224 15.40 5.25 28.61
N ASP A 225 16.61 5.40 28.07
CA ASP A 225 16.82 5.76 26.66
C ASP A 225 16.74 4.53 25.74
N ASP A 226 16.72 3.31 26.30
CA ASP A 226 16.44 2.07 25.57
C ASP A 226 14.91 1.83 25.38
N LEU A 227 14.06 2.71 25.94
CA LEU A 227 12.58 2.66 25.94
C LEU A 227 11.82 2.99 24.61
N PRO A 228 12.43 3.32 23.44
CA PRO A 228 11.66 3.31 22.18
C PRO A 228 11.13 1.90 21.84
N VAL A 229 11.69 0.87 22.48
CA VAL A 229 11.17 -0.49 22.48
C VAL A 229 10.07 -0.55 23.54
N SER A 230 8.82 -0.30 23.14
CA SER A 230 7.67 -0.58 24.00
C SER A 230 7.80 -2.00 24.56
N GLU A 231 7.61 -2.16 25.88
CA GLU A 231 7.38 -3.48 26.47
C GLU A 231 6.33 -4.17 25.59
N PRO A 232 6.64 -5.31 24.94
CA PRO A 232 5.74 -5.86 23.95
C PRO A 232 4.39 -6.15 24.62
N GLU A 233 3.32 -5.57 24.07
CA GLU A 233 1.96 -5.84 24.51
C GLU A 233 1.74 -7.35 24.66
N LYS A 234 1.00 -7.74 25.70
CA LYS A 234 0.61 -9.14 25.94
C LYS A 234 0.11 -9.77 24.64
N GLN A 235 0.59 -10.97 24.36
CA GLN A 235 0.19 -11.87 23.27
C GLN A 235 -1.24 -11.58 22.80
N ALA A 236 -1.44 -11.36 21.49
CA ALA A 236 -2.78 -11.29 20.91
C ALA A 236 -3.56 -12.52 21.39
N THR A 237 -4.55 -12.30 22.26
CA THR A 237 -5.28 -13.39 22.91
C THR A 237 -5.87 -14.28 21.83
N ALA A 238 -5.62 -15.60 21.91
CA ALA A 238 -6.23 -16.55 20.99
C ALA A 238 -7.75 -16.31 20.96
N PRO A 239 -8.41 -16.49 19.80
CA PRO A 239 -9.86 -16.36 19.70
C PRO A 239 -10.54 -17.17 20.80
N ARG A 240 -11.62 -16.64 21.38
CA ARG A 240 -12.31 -17.21 22.56
C ARG A 240 -12.55 -18.72 22.37
N GLY A 241 -11.94 -19.55 23.22
CA GLY A 241 -12.05 -21.01 23.19
C GLY A 241 -10.91 -21.75 22.46
N TYR A 242 -9.98 -21.04 21.82
CA TYR A 242 -8.77 -21.60 21.22
C TYR A 242 -7.53 -21.32 22.07
N SER A 243 -6.49 -22.13 21.86
CA SER A 243 -5.14 -21.92 22.38
C SER A 243 -4.12 -22.15 21.27
N TYR A 244 -3.00 -21.44 21.31
CA TYR A 244 -1.91 -21.65 20.35
C TYR A 244 -1.21 -22.98 20.58
N LEU A 245 -0.80 -23.62 19.49
CA LEU A 245 0.02 -24.83 19.48
C LEU A 245 1.35 -24.51 18.80
N VAL A 246 2.45 -24.86 19.44
CA VAL A 246 3.81 -24.61 18.94
C VAL A 246 4.37 -25.89 18.32
N ALA A 247 5.16 -25.75 17.26
CA ALA A 247 5.85 -26.87 16.64
C ALA A 247 6.84 -27.50 17.65
N SER A 248 6.74 -28.81 17.87
CA SER A 248 7.69 -29.55 18.72
C SER A 248 9.02 -29.80 18.01
N ARG A 249 9.03 -29.82 16.67
CA ARG A 249 10.23 -30.09 15.86
C ARG A 249 10.06 -29.57 14.44
N THR A 250 11.17 -29.17 13.83
CA THR A 250 11.30 -28.94 12.38
C THR A 250 12.38 -29.85 11.82
N PHE A 251 12.14 -30.44 10.64
CA PHE A 251 13.09 -31.32 9.97
C PHE A 251 12.90 -31.31 8.45
N ARG A 252 13.85 -31.90 7.72
CA ARG A 252 13.84 -31.95 6.25
C ARG A 252 13.73 -33.41 5.81
N ASP A 253 12.88 -33.69 4.83
CA ASP A 253 12.89 -34.98 4.12
C ASP A 253 13.63 -34.81 2.79
N SER A 254 14.82 -35.41 2.69
CA SER A 254 15.65 -35.32 1.48
C SER A 254 15.16 -36.19 0.32
N THR A 255 14.18 -37.07 0.55
CA THR A 255 13.60 -37.95 -0.48
C THR A 255 12.43 -37.31 -1.23
N LEU A 256 11.94 -36.16 -0.74
CA LEU A 256 10.86 -35.40 -1.34
C LEU A 256 11.40 -34.11 -1.94
N GLU A 257 11.39 -34.04 -3.26
CA GLU A 257 11.57 -32.79 -4.00
C GLU A 257 10.21 -32.12 -4.17
N ILE A 258 10.15 -30.83 -3.83
CA ILE A 258 9.02 -29.99 -4.20
C ILE A 258 9.46 -29.33 -5.50
N LYS A 259 8.78 -29.68 -6.61
CA LYS A 259 9.06 -29.06 -7.91
C LYS A 259 8.57 -27.62 -7.86
N THR A 260 9.47 -26.70 -7.56
CA THR A 260 9.28 -25.31 -7.95
C THR A 260 9.71 -25.19 -9.41
N ASP A 261 8.95 -24.49 -10.26
CA ASP A 261 9.25 -24.30 -11.68
C ASP A 261 10.60 -23.57 -11.96
N TYR A 262 11.37 -23.23 -10.92
CA TYR A 262 12.67 -22.59 -11.01
C TYR A 262 13.72 -23.35 -10.17
N ASP A 263 14.59 -24.12 -10.83
CA ASP A 263 15.79 -24.73 -10.24
C ASP A 263 16.99 -23.79 -10.39
N TYR A 264 17.30 -23.03 -9.34
CA TYR A 264 18.45 -22.11 -9.30
C TYR A 264 19.79 -22.76 -8.90
N THR A 265 19.88 -24.10 -8.79
CA THR A 265 21.08 -24.76 -8.23
C THR A 265 22.05 -25.33 -9.26
N ALA A 266 21.77 -25.21 -10.56
CA ALA A 266 22.75 -25.51 -11.59
C ALA A 266 23.79 -24.38 -11.68
N THR A 267 24.95 -24.53 -11.03
CA THR A 267 26.14 -23.76 -11.40
C THR A 267 26.53 -24.14 -12.82
N PRO A 268 26.41 -23.24 -13.82
CA PRO A 268 26.79 -23.59 -15.18
C PRO A 268 28.31 -23.55 -15.28
N THR A 269 28.93 -24.67 -15.61
CA THR A 269 30.30 -24.66 -16.13
C THR A 269 30.27 -24.03 -17.52
N PHE A 270 31.11 -23.00 -17.72
CA PHE A 270 31.11 -22.09 -18.88
C PHE A 270 31.13 -22.76 -20.27
N ASP A 271 31.60 -24.00 -20.38
CA ASP A 271 31.77 -24.69 -21.68
C ASP A 271 30.62 -25.60 -22.11
N SER A 272 29.76 -26.07 -21.20
CA SER A 272 28.73 -27.06 -21.55
C SER A 272 27.39 -26.45 -21.98
N VAL A 273 27.23 -25.13 -21.84
CA VAL A 273 25.96 -24.43 -22.13
C VAL A 273 25.83 -24.03 -23.62
N ALA A 274 26.93 -24.10 -24.39
CA ALA A 274 26.91 -23.76 -25.81
C ALA A 274 26.18 -24.79 -26.69
N ASN A 275 26.05 -26.06 -26.25
CA ASN A 275 25.49 -27.13 -27.08
C ASN A 275 24.12 -27.66 -26.61
N ALA A 276 23.61 -27.22 -25.45
CA ALA A 276 22.31 -27.68 -24.93
C ALA A 276 21.19 -26.63 -25.04
N ALA A 277 21.54 -25.36 -25.29
CA ALA A 277 20.58 -24.26 -25.43
C ALA A 277 19.87 -24.22 -26.80
N ASP A 278 20.31 -25.02 -27.77
CA ASP A 278 19.79 -24.99 -29.14
C ASP A 278 18.47 -25.75 -29.35
N ASN A 279 17.93 -26.48 -28.35
CA ASN A 279 16.81 -27.40 -28.60
C ASN A 279 15.53 -27.18 -27.77
N TYR A 280 15.42 -26.14 -26.92
CA TYR A 280 14.22 -25.96 -26.06
C TYR A 280 13.50 -24.60 -26.17
N TYR A 281 14.05 -23.61 -26.88
CA TYR A 281 13.46 -22.26 -27.01
C TYR A 281 13.34 -21.78 -28.46
N ASP A 282 13.19 -22.71 -29.41
CA ASP A 282 13.27 -22.43 -30.86
C ASP A 282 12.05 -21.70 -31.47
N ASP A 283 11.02 -21.37 -30.68
CA ASP A 283 9.79 -20.74 -31.19
C ASP A 283 9.65 -19.24 -30.85
N TYR A 284 10.59 -18.65 -30.11
CA TYR A 284 10.63 -17.20 -29.90
C TYR A 284 11.53 -16.55 -30.95
N LYS A 285 10.96 -15.66 -31.78
CA LYS A 285 11.74 -14.80 -32.68
C LYS A 285 12.75 -14.00 -31.85
N ARG A 286 14.03 -14.36 -31.96
CA ARG A 286 15.13 -13.62 -31.34
C ARG A 286 15.26 -12.27 -32.06
N ASP A 287 14.85 -11.18 -31.39
CA ASP A 287 15.12 -9.84 -31.89
C ASP A 287 16.59 -9.47 -31.61
N THR A 288 17.19 -8.70 -32.51
CA THR A 288 18.58 -8.24 -32.39
C THR A 288 18.59 -6.73 -32.32
N VAL A 289 19.33 -6.15 -31.38
CA VAL A 289 19.51 -4.70 -31.33
C VAL A 289 20.23 -4.24 -32.60
N PHE A 290 19.57 -3.38 -33.37
CA PHE A 290 20.09 -2.91 -34.65
C PHE A 290 21.05 -1.72 -34.44
N ASN A 291 22.29 -1.85 -34.93
CA ASN A 291 23.32 -0.81 -34.88
C ASN A 291 23.59 -0.24 -36.27
N TYR A 292 23.41 1.06 -36.42
CA TYR A 292 23.83 1.80 -37.60
C TYR A 292 25.30 2.22 -37.48
N THR A 293 26.01 2.22 -38.60
CA THR A 293 27.38 2.77 -38.72
C THR A 293 27.43 4.03 -39.58
N ASN A 294 26.30 4.44 -40.13
CA ASN A 294 26.08 5.71 -40.82
C ASN A 294 25.12 6.58 -39.98
N TYR A 295 25.52 7.82 -39.70
CA TYR A 295 24.74 8.74 -38.87
C TYR A 295 23.40 9.12 -39.50
N ASP A 296 23.38 9.44 -40.80
CA ASP A 296 22.17 9.89 -41.49
C ASP A 296 21.11 8.79 -41.54
N ASP A 297 21.53 7.53 -41.72
CA ASP A 297 20.63 6.37 -41.68
C ASP A 297 20.05 6.17 -40.28
N ALA A 298 20.89 6.27 -39.24
CA ALA A 298 20.47 6.14 -37.85
C ALA A 298 19.46 7.24 -37.48
N LEU A 299 19.77 8.48 -37.82
CA LEU A 299 18.95 9.66 -37.56
C LEU A 299 17.63 9.60 -38.32
N LYS A 300 17.66 9.21 -39.59
CA LYS A 300 16.45 8.99 -40.39
C LYS A 300 15.56 7.95 -39.74
N GLN A 301 16.14 6.87 -39.21
CA GLN A 301 15.37 5.84 -38.52
C GLN A 301 14.77 6.36 -37.21
N ALA A 302 15.56 7.07 -36.40
CA ALA A 302 15.11 7.70 -35.16
C ALA A 302 13.93 8.66 -35.42
N LYS A 303 14.01 9.51 -36.45
CA LYS A 303 12.93 10.41 -36.90
C LYS A 303 11.69 9.66 -37.38
N THR A 304 11.87 8.64 -38.21
CA THR A 304 10.75 7.86 -38.78
C THR A 304 9.99 7.08 -37.72
N GLN A 305 10.71 6.59 -36.70
CA GLN A 305 10.14 5.76 -35.65
C GLN A 305 9.83 6.52 -34.35
N ASN A 306 10.18 7.81 -34.27
CA ASN A 306 10.08 8.64 -33.07
C ASN A 306 10.75 7.99 -31.84
N LYS A 307 12.03 7.64 -32.00
CA LYS A 307 12.86 6.96 -30.98
C LYS A 307 14.06 7.81 -30.59
N PHE A 308 14.61 7.56 -29.41
CA PHE A 308 15.84 8.21 -28.98
C PHE A 308 17.03 7.69 -29.78
N LEU A 309 17.88 8.60 -30.24
CA LEU A 309 19.11 8.26 -30.93
C LEU A 309 20.23 8.10 -29.90
N VAL A 310 20.78 6.89 -29.80
CA VAL A 310 21.88 6.55 -28.90
C VAL A 310 23.17 6.47 -29.72
N MET A 311 24.07 7.41 -29.50
CA MET A 311 25.39 7.45 -30.14
C MET A 311 26.44 6.97 -29.15
N TYR A 312 27.26 6.00 -29.53
CA TYR A 312 28.35 5.54 -28.66
C TYR A 312 29.65 5.35 -29.44
N TYR A 313 30.77 5.59 -28.76
CA TYR A 313 32.10 5.40 -29.31
C TYR A 313 33.03 4.73 -28.30
N GLU A 314 33.69 3.66 -28.73
CA GLU A 314 34.70 2.93 -27.97
C GLU A 314 36.03 2.89 -28.75
N PRO A 315 37.13 3.47 -28.23
CA PRO A 315 38.45 3.37 -28.86
C PRO A 315 38.92 1.91 -28.91
N SER A 316 39.44 1.47 -30.06
CA SER A 316 39.92 0.10 -30.27
C SER A 316 41.08 -0.32 -29.36
N ASN A 317 41.79 0.65 -28.76
CA ASN A 317 42.94 0.47 -27.88
C ASN A 317 42.67 0.91 -26.42
N CYS A 318 41.41 0.92 -25.97
CA CYS A 318 41.07 1.33 -24.61
C CYS A 318 41.54 0.31 -23.55
N VAL A 319 42.80 0.44 -23.09
CA VAL A 319 43.41 -0.45 -22.08
C VAL A 319 42.76 -0.29 -20.71
N SER A 320 42.23 0.89 -20.40
CA SER A 320 41.57 1.20 -19.12
C SER A 320 40.08 0.83 -19.09
N CYS A 321 39.51 0.31 -20.18
CA CYS A 321 38.09 0.02 -20.25
C CYS A 321 37.73 -1.24 -19.44
N THR A 322 36.78 -1.13 -18.50
CA THR A 322 36.22 -2.27 -17.77
C THR A 322 34.97 -2.78 -18.52
N GLY A 323 35.13 -3.82 -19.34
CA GLY A 323 34.06 -4.39 -20.17
C GLY A 323 33.91 -3.70 -21.53
N LYS A 324 33.66 -4.50 -22.59
CA LYS A 324 33.52 -3.99 -23.98
C LYS A 324 32.05 -3.82 -24.38
N ILE A 325 31.76 -2.82 -25.22
CA ILE A 325 30.39 -2.66 -25.75
C ILE A 325 30.00 -3.86 -26.59
N ALA A 326 30.92 -4.37 -27.42
CA ALA A 326 30.65 -5.53 -28.27
C ALA A 326 30.21 -6.76 -27.44
N GLU A 327 30.78 -6.95 -26.25
CA GLU A 327 30.41 -8.04 -25.34
C GLU A 327 29.03 -7.79 -24.72
N THR A 328 28.74 -6.56 -24.31
CA THR A 328 27.43 -6.16 -23.79
C THR A 328 26.32 -6.36 -24.83
N MET A 329 26.55 -5.89 -26.06
CA MET A 329 25.61 -6.08 -27.19
C MET A 329 25.43 -7.55 -27.55
N GLN A 330 26.50 -8.35 -27.48
CA GLN A 330 26.41 -9.79 -27.67
C GLN A 330 25.58 -10.46 -26.57
N LEU A 331 25.71 -10.04 -25.31
CA LEU A 331 24.90 -10.58 -24.21
C LEU A 331 23.41 -10.27 -24.38
N VAL A 332 23.08 -9.02 -24.73
CA VAL A 332 21.69 -8.59 -25.01
C VAL A 332 21.10 -9.38 -26.17
N ASN A 333 21.87 -9.61 -27.24
CA ASN A 333 21.41 -10.37 -28.41
C ASN A 333 21.42 -11.90 -28.21
N ARG A 334 22.12 -12.43 -27.20
CA ARG A 334 22.19 -13.88 -26.89
C ARG A 334 21.07 -14.36 -25.97
N GLY A 335 20.52 -13.48 -25.13
CA GLY A 335 19.32 -13.70 -24.31
C GLY A 335 19.33 -14.97 -23.46
N TYR A 336 19.95 -14.94 -22.28
CA TYR A 336 19.60 -15.90 -21.22
C TYR A 336 18.33 -15.38 -20.51
N SER A 337 17.25 -16.14 -20.65
CA SER A 337 16.08 -16.20 -19.75
C SER A 337 14.91 -15.20 -19.89
N TYR A 338 14.93 -14.16 -20.72
CA TYR A 338 13.71 -13.36 -20.98
C TYR A 338 13.67 -12.87 -22.43
N SER A 339 12.68 -13.31 -23.19
CA SER A 339 12.43 -12.95 -24.59
C SER A 339 11.92 -11.51 -24.75
N SER A 340 12.61 -10.48 -24.23
CA SER A 340 12.10 -9.09 -24.29
C SER A 340 13.12 -7.94 -24.20
N VAL A 341 14.41 -8.16 -23.89
CA VAL A 341 15.36 -7.03 -23.73
C VAL A 341 15.66 -6.34 -25.06
N ALA A 342 16.12 -7.07 -26.08
CA ALA A 342 16.41 -6.51 -27.39
C ALA A 342 15.16 -5.86 -28.03
N GLU A 343 13.99 -6.49 -27.87
CA GLU A 343 12.71 -5.94 -28.34
C GLU A 343 12.36 -4.62 -27.62
N ASN A 344 12.47 -4.59 -26.28
CA ASN A 344 12.21 -3.39 -25.49
C ASN A 344 13.19 -2.26 -25.86
N VAL A 345 14.46 -2.59 -26.02
CA VAL A 345 15.51 -1.65 -26.45
C VAL A 345 15.17 -1.10 -27.84
N ASN A 346 14.88 -1.98 -28.79
CA ASN A 346 14.49 -1.60 -30.14
C ASN A 346 13.19 -0.80 -30.14
N LYS A 347 12.29 -0.96 -29.17
CA LYS A 347 11.07 -0.15 -29.05
C LYS A 347 11.35 1.32 -28.73
N HIS A 348 12.44 1.61 -28.00
CA HIS A 348 12.71 2.93 -27.45
C HIS A 348 13.90 3.65 -28.09
N TYR A 349 14.86 2.90 -28.63
CA TYR A 349 16.16 3.42 -29.05
C TYR A 349 16.52 3.03 -30.48
N VAL A 350 17.31 3.90 -31.12
CA VAL A 350 18.07 3.61 -32.34
C VAL A 350 19.54 3.83 -32.03
N PHE A 351 20.39 2.83 -32.32
CA PHE A 351 21.81 2.91 -31.99
C PHE A 351 22.65 3.32 -33.20
N TYR A 352 23.53 4.28 -32.97
CA TYR A 352 24.61 4.68 -33.87
C TYR A 352 25.95 4.34 -33.24
N GLN A 353 26.63 3.33 -33.78
CA GLN A 353 28.02 3.04 -33.45
C GLN A 353 28.90 4.04 -34.19
N VAL A 354 29.45 4.99 -33.45
CA VAL A 354 30.24 6.07 -34.04
C VAL A 354 31.62 5.52 -34.42
N PRO A 355 32.03 5.63 -35.69
CA PRO A 355 33.37 5.22 -36.12
C PRO A 355 34.43 6.21 -35.64
N GLU A 356 35.70 5.77 -35.62
CA GLU A 356 36.86 6.61 -35.29
C GLU A 356 36.86 7.96 -36.03
N SER A 357 36.44 7.96 -37.30
CA SER A 357 36.39 9.14 -38.17
C SER A 357 35.34 10.17 -37.76
N ASP A 358 34.30 9.78 -37.02
CA ASP A 358 33.17 10.66 -36.63
C ASP A 358 33.10 10.91 -35.11
N LYS A 359 34.06 10.39 -34.32
CA LYS A 359 34.07 10.55 -32.84
C LYS A 359 34.00 12.00 -32.37
N ASN A 360 34.45 12.95 -33.18
CA ASN A 360 34.40 14.37 -32.83
C ASN A 360 32.97 14.94 -32.78
N ARG A 361 31.99 14.29 -33.42
CA ARG A 361 30.58 14.66 -33.32
C ARG A 361 30.08 14.64 -31.87
N LEU A 362 30.52 13.66 -31.07
CA LEU A 362 30.14 13.58 -29.66
C LEU A 362 30.60 14.80 -28.86
N ARG A 363 31.67 15.47 -29.28
CA ARG A 363 32.20 16.65 -28.58
C ARG A 363 31.28 17.86 -28.69
N GLU A 364 30.46 17.93 -29.74
CA GLU A 364 29.45 19.00 -29.93
C GLU A 364 28.40 18.97 -28.80
N TYR A 365 28.21 17.80 -28.18
CA TYR A 365 27.26 17.57 -27.09
C TYR A 365 27.90 17.58 -25.70
N GLY A 366 29.12 18.13 -25.57
CA GLY A 366 29.78 18.32 -24.27
C GLY A 366 30.66 17.16 -23.81
N VAL A 367 30.84 16.11 -24.62
CA VAL A 367 31.74 14.99 -24.32
C VAL A 367 33.20 15.44 -24.32
N LYS A 368 33.91 15.17 -23.22
CA LYS A 368 35.32 15.57 -23.04
C LYS A 368 36.30 14.41 -23.22
N LYS A 369 35.92 13.21 -22.79
CA LYS A 369 36.76 12.00 -22.80
C LYS A 369 36.12 10.88 -23.59
N PHE A 370 36.91 9.86 -23.92
CA PHE A 370 36.42 8.64 -24.55
C PHE A 370 36.87 7.41 -23.74
N PRO A 371 36.09 6.32 -23.74
CA PRO A 371 34.84 6.14 -24.50
C PRO A 371 33.67 6.97 -23.97
N ALA A 372 32.62 7.11 -24.79
CA ALA A 372 31.50 7.98 -24.48
C ALA A 372 30.18 7.54 -25.12
N LEU A 373 29.09 7.99 -24.51
CA LEU A 373 27.70 7.81 -24.90
C LEU A 373 27.02 9.18 -24.97
N VAL A 374 26.21 9.41 -26.00
CA VAL A 374 25.31 10.58 -26.13
C VAL A 374 23.93 10.07 -26.52
N ILE A 375 22.90 10.60 -25.89
CA ILE A 375 21.50 10.26 -26.15
C ILE A 375 20.76 11.53 -26.55
N LEU A 376 20.12 11.47 -27.71
CA LEU A 376 19.41 12.58 -28.33
C LEU A 376 17.94 12.25 -28.55
N THR A 377 17.11 13.29 -28.67
CA THR A 377 15.78 13.20 -29.27
C THR A 377 15.89 12.83 -30.76
N SER A 378 14.77 12.45 -31.38
CA SER A 378 14.70 12.27 -32.83
C SER A 378 15.02 13.57 -33.60
N GLU A 379 14.92 14.73 -32.95
CA GLU A 379 15.25 16.05 -33.51
C GLU A 379 16.64 16.55 -33.11
N GLU A 380 17.51 15.66 -32.63
CA GLU A 380 18.93 15.93 -32.34
C GLU A 380 19.16 16.85 -31.13
N GLU A 381 18.17 17.00 -30.24
CA GLU A 381 18.35 17.71 -28.97
C GLU A 381 18.94 16.78 -27.91
N LEU A 382 19.88 17.31 -27.14
CA LEU A 382 20.60 16.57 -26.12
C LEU A 382 19.71 16.22 -24.91
N LEU A 383 19.61 14.94 -24.59
CA LEU A 383 18.98 14.46 -23.36
C LEU A 383 20.01 14.05 -22.31
N HIS A 384 21.06 13.33 -22.73
CA HIS A 384 22.05 12.79 -21.81
C HIS A 384 23.41 12.54 -22.49
N TYR A 385 24.50 12.66 -21.74
CA TYR A 385 25.81 12.16 -22.14
C TYR A 385 26.58 11.56 -20.94
N ALA A 386 27.49 10.64 -21.23
CA ALA A 386 28.43 10.07 -20.26
C ALA A 386 29.79 9.79 -20.93
N SER A 387 30.89 9.87 -20.17
CA SER A 387 32.22 9.50 -20.69
C SER A 387 33.20 9.04 -19.60
N GLY A 388 33.87 7.91 -19.80
CA GLY A 388 34.74 7.33 -18.77
C GLY A 388 35.15 5.90 -19.08
N PRO A 389 36.04 5.27 -18.28
CA PRO A 389 36.56 3.94 -18.56
C PRO A 389 35.51 2.81 -18.51
N ASP A 390 34.40 3.00 -17.79
CA ASP A 390 33.37 1.96 -17.62
C ASP A 390 32.20 2.10 -18.61
N ASN A 391 32.50 1.84 -19.88
CA ASN A 391 31.56 2.02 -20.99
C ASN A 391 30.43 0.99 -21.00
N ALA A 392 30.71 -0.24 -20.53
CA ALA A 392 29.70 -1.29 -20.38
C ALA A 392 28.65 -0.89 -19.34
N LYS A 393 29.04 -0.30 -18.19
CA LYS A 393 28.08 0.21 -17.20
C LYS A 393 27.19 1.34 -17.74
N GLN A 394 27.73 2.20 -18.62
CA GLN A 394 26.95 3.29 -19.25
C GLN A 394 25.84 2.74 -20.17
N LEU A 395 26.17 1.74 -21.01
CA LEU A 395 25.21 1.11 -21.91
C LEU A 395 24.27 0.12 -21.22
N ASN A 396 24.73 -0.57 -20.16
CA ASN A 396 23.89 -1.47 -19.37
C ASN A 396 22.65 -0.75 -18.79
N LYS A 397 22.73 0.56 -18.48
CA LYS A 397 21.57 1.37 -18.08
C LYS A 397 20.43 1.38 -19.12
N LEU A 398 20.74 1.18 -20.39
CA LEU A 398 19.75 1.11 -21.48
C LEU A 398 19.14 -0.28 -21.64
N PHE A 399 19.80 -1.31 -21.10
CA PHE A 399 19.47 -2.72 -21.30
C PHE A 399 18.87 -3.39 -20.05
N ASP A 400 18.97 -2.73 -18.90
CA ASP A 400 18.40 -3.23 -17.65
C ASP A 400 16.90 -2.93 -17.60
N TYR A 401 16.11 -4.00 -17.62
CA TYR A 401 14.65 -4.00 -17.51
C TYR A 401 14.16 -3.26 -16.25
N TYR A 402 14.94 -3.26 -15.16
CA TYR A 402 14.55 -2.67 -13.88
C TYR A 402 14.91 -1.19 -13.75
N THR A 403 15.80 -0.64 -14.58
CA THR A 403 16.30 0.74 -14.37
C THR A 403 15.33 1.85 -14.78
N ASN A 404 14.28 1.52 -15.56
CA ASN A 404 13.31 2.45 -16.16
C ASN A 404 13.97 3.69 -16.78
N PHE A 405 15.15 3.50 -17.40
CA PHE A 405 15.96 4.62 -17.88
C PHE A 405 15.33 5.37 -19.05
N HIS A 406 14.55 4.68 -19.90
CA HIS A 406 13.75 5.32 -20.95
C HIS A 406 12.80 6.38 -20.37
N ASP A 407 12.18 6.09 -19.23
CA ASP A 407 11.23 7.01 -18.60
C ASP A 407 11.91 8.20 -17.94
N LYS A 408 13.12 7.99 -17.39
CA LYS A 408 13.97 9.08 -16.92
C LYS A 408 14.37 10.01 -18.07
N LEU A 409 14.65 9.47 -19.26
CA LEU A 409 14.89 10.25 -20.47
C LEU A 409 13.63 10.99 -20.96
N ASN A 410 12.45 10.38 -20.88
CA ASN A 410 11.18 11.05 -21.19
C ASN A 410 10.93 12.24 -20.25
N LEU A 411 11.17 12.07 -18.93
CA LEU A 411 11.07 13.17 -17.97
C LEU A 411 12.09 14.28 -18.25
N GLN A 412 13.33 13.91 -18.61
CA GLN A 412 14.34 14.89 -19.02
C GLN A 412 13.88 15.68 -20.25
N PHE A 413 13.32 15.01 -21.26
CA PHE A 413 12.76 15.64 -22.45
C PHE A 413 11.65 16.63 -22.10
N VAL A 414 10.71 16.23 -21.23
CA VAL A 414 9.62 17.09 -20.74
C VAL A 414 10.13 18.26 -19.90
N ASN A 415 11.22 18.09 -19.15
CA ASN A 415 11.72 19.10 -18.23
C ASN A 415 12.68 20.11 -18.87
N THR A 416 13.37 19.73 -19.95
CA THR A 416 14.43 20.54 -20.55
C THR A 416 14.14 20.96 -21.98
N VAL A 417 13.70 20.04 -22.82
CA VAL A 417 13.56 20.27 -24.26
C VAL A 417 12.20 20.86 -24.62
N LEU A 418 11.11 20.21 -24.20
CA LEU A 418 9.76 20.68 -24.55
C LEU A 418 9.43 22.09 -24.03
N PRO A 419 9.87 22.51 -22.83
CA PRO A 419 9.63 23.87 -22.36
C PRO A 419 10.32 24.92 -23.24
N GLU A 420 11.55 24.65 -23.67
CA GLU A 420 12.27 25.53 -24.60
C GLU A 420 11.56 25.62 -25.95
N ARG A 421 11.00 24.50 -26.46
CA ARG A 421 10.17 24.49 -27.67
C ARG A 421 8.90 25.33 -27.50
N VAL A 422 8.23 25.22 -26.36
CA VAL A 422 7.03 26.04 -26.03
C VAL A 422 7.38 27.53 -25.99
N GLU A 423 8.51 27.89 -25.38
CA GLU A 423 8.95 29.29 -25.32
C GLU A 423 9.33 29.82 -26.71
N LYS A 424 10.09 29.05 -27.50
CA LYS A 424 10.49 29.42 -28.87
C LYS A 424 9.32 29.53 -29.84
N SER A 425 8.28 28.72 -29.67
CA SER A 425 7.05 28.83 -30.48
C SER A 425 6.15 29.99 -30.04
N ASN A 426 6.55 30.76 -29.02
CA ASN A 426 5.73 31.79 -28.39
C ASN A 426 4.38 31.22 -27.91
N TYR A 427 4.44 30.05 -27.25
CA TYR A 427 3.29 29.33 -26.70
C TYR A 427 2.23 28.96 -27.75
N GLU A 428 2.65 28.52 -28.93
CA GLU A 428 1.74 28.03 -29.97
C GLU A 428 0.87 26.86 -29.45
N LYS A 429 -0.44 26.90 -29.74
CA LYS A 429 -1.44 25.95 -29.23
C LYS A 429 -1.03 24.47 -29.34
N GLU A 430 -0.61 24.01 -30.52
CA GLU A 430 -0.24 22.61 -30.73
C GLU A 430 1.09 22.24 -30.03
N THR A 431 2.01 23.19 -29.91
CA THR A 431 3.26 22.99 -29.16
C THR A 431 2.97 22.82 -27.67
N VAL A 432 2.11 23.68 -27.09
CA VAL A 432 1.68 23.57 -25.68
C VAL A 432 0.93 22.27 -25.44
N LYS A 433 0.03 21.88 -26.35
CA LYS A 433 -0.71 20.62 -26.28
C LYS A 433 0.23 19.40 -26.30
N THR A 434 1.26 19.42 -27.14
CA THR A 434 2.28 18.36 -27.19
C THR A 434 3.03 18.28 -25.87
N PHE A 435 3.46 19.41 -25.30
CA PHE A 435 4.09 19.45 -23.98
C PHE A 435 3.22 18.81 -22.89
N LEU A 436 1.92 19.13 -22.85
CA LEU A 436 0.99 18.58 -21.86
C LEU A 436 0.79 17.07 -22.03
N LEU A 437 0.64 16.58 -23.26
CA LEU A 437 0.48 15.15 -23.55
C LEU A 437 1.72 14.33 -23.16
N GLU A 438 2.91 14.82 -23.48
CA GLU A 438 4.17 14.14 -23.11
C GLU A 438 4.43 14.21 -21.60
N SER A 439 4.04 15.30 -20.94
CA SER A 439 4.08 15.42 -19.48
C SER A 439 3.21 14.35 -18.80
N ALA A 440 1.99 14.15 -19.31
CA ALA A 440 1.06 13.14 -18.79
C ALA A 440 1.63 11.72 -18.87
N LYS A 441 2.23 11.38 -20.02
CA LYS A 441 2.86 10.08 -20.26
C LYS A 441 4.02 9.87 -19.29
N SER A 442 4.86 10.88 -19.10
CA SER A 442 6.07 10.79 -18.28
C SER A 442 5.78 10.64 -16.79
N LYS A 443 4.72 11.27 -16.27
CA LYS A 443 4.32 11.13 -14.85
C LYS A 443 3.79 9.73 -14.52
N LYS A 444 3.13 9.05 -15.47
CA LYS A 444 2.65 7.66 -15.29
C LYS A 444 3.78 6.74 -14.84
N THR A 445 5.00 6.94 -15.36
CA THR A 445 6.11 6.07 -15.02
C THR A 445 6.79 6.40 -13.68
N VAL A 446 6.67 7.63 -13.18
CA VAL A 446 7.22 7.98 -11.85
C VAL A 446 6.53 7.18 -10.75
N PHE A 447 5.21 6.98 -10.85
CA PHE A 447 4.42 6.28 -9.83
C PHE A 447 4.81 4.81 -9.62
N TYR A 448 5.35 4.13 -10.63
CA TYR A 448 5.80 2.74 -10.50
C TYR A 448 7.12 2.61 -9.73
N ASN A 449 7.91 3.68 -9.64
CA ASN A 449 9.27 3.65 -9.09
C ASN A 449 9.39 4.12 -7.65
N ASP A 450 8.31 4.61 -7.02
CA ASP A 450 8.35 5.02 -5.59
C ASP A 450 8.53 3.84 -4.62
N TYR A 451 8.38 2.60 -5.10
CA TYR A 451 8.73 1.39 -4.35
C TYR A 451 10.20 0.97 -4.50
N GLU A 452 10.94 1.55 -5.46
CA GLU A 452 12.37 1.34 -5.53
C GLU A 452 13.04 2.19 -4.46
N THR A 453 13.79 1.54 -3.58
CA THR A 453 14.71 2.18 -2.65
C THR A 453 15.43 3.31 -3.35
N VAL A 454 15.37 4.53 -2.77
CA VAL A 454 16.17 5.69 -3.16
C VAL A 454 17.52 5.20 -3.65
N VAL A 455 17.70 5.13 -4.97
CA VAL A 455 19.02 4.89 -5.55
C VAL A 455 19.77 6.15 -5.16
N GLU A 456 20.64 6.04 -4.15
CA GLU A 456 21.46 7.16 -3.71
C GLU A 456 22.03 7.84 -4.94
N GLU A 457 21.85 9.16 -5.05
CA GLU A 457 22.48 9.92 -6.12
C GLU A 457 23.95 9.52 -6.16
N PRO A 458 24.51 9.14 -7.32
CA PRO A 458 25.89 8.69 -7.41
C PRO A 458 26.77 9.74 -6.73
N SER A 459 27.69 9.28 -5.90
CA SER A 459 28.52 10.20 -5.10
C SER A 459 29.16 11.24 -6.02
N LYS A 460 29.42 12.44 -5.50
CA LYS A 460 30.08 13.53 -6.25
C LYS A 460 31.38 13.05 -6.93
N ASP A 461 32.05 12.07 -6.33
CA ASP A 461 33.26 11.45 -6.84
C ASP A 461 33.01 10.49 -8.03
N GLU A 462 31.89 9.76 -8.06
CA GLU A 462 31.47 8.94 -9.21
C GLU A 462 31.04 9.80 -10.41
N VAL A 463 30.30 10.89 -10.16
CA VAL A 463 29.90 11.87 -11.19
C VAL A 463 31.13 12.52 -11.83
N ASN A 464 32.16 12.79 -11.03
CA ASN A 464 33.43 13.37 -11.50
C ASN A 464 34.34 12.36 -12.23
N ALA A 465 34.21 11.06 -11.96
CA ALA A 465 35.02 10.02 -12.61
C ALA A 465 34.51 9.66 -14.03
N ASN A 466 33.19 9.65 -14.22
CA ASN A 466 32.52 9.22 -15.47
C ASN A 466 31.84 10.34 -16.28
N PHE A 467 32.08 11.62 -15.92
CA PHE A 467 31.60 12.81 -16.65
C PHE A 467 30.19 12.63 -17.22
N GLU A 468 29.23 12.36 -16.35
CA GLU A 468 27.83 12.10 -16.70
C GLU A 468 26.98 13.37 -16.55
N SER A 469 26.12 13.66 -17.52
CA SER A 469 25.19 14.79 -17.43
C SER A 469 24.05 14.47 -16.46
N PRO A 470 23.62 15.43 -15.61
CA PRO A 470 22.50 15.21 -14.71
C PRO A 470 21.20 14.99 -15.49
N ILE A 471 20.36 14.08 -15.00
CA ILE A 471 19.01 13.83 -15.53
C ILE A 471 18.01 14.42 -14.53
N ASN A 472 17.18 15.35 -14.98
CA ASN A 472 16.11 15.93 -14.18
C ASN A 472 14.86 15.04 -14.23
N THR A 473 14.69 14.22 -13.20
CA THR A 473 13.56 13.30 -13.05
C THR A 473 12.41 13.88 -12.24
N LYS A 474 12.52 15.12 -11.73
CA LYS A 474 11.46 15.74 -10.92
C LYS A 474 10.36 16.27 -11.84
N PHE A 475 9.13 15.81 -11.62
CA PHE A 475 7.97 16.29 -12.35
C PHE A 475 7.58 17.74 -11.93
N ASP A 476 7.56 18.68 -12.86
CA ASP A 476 7.23 20.10 -12.62
C ASP A 476 5.72 20.35 -12.74
N THR A 477 4.97 19.96 -11.71
CA THR A 477 3.51 20.13 -11.65
C THR A 477 3.05 21.56 -11.90
N VAL A 478 3.78 22.56 -11.37
CA VAL A 478 3.41 23.98 -11.50
C VAL A 478 3.49 24.43 -12.95
N ARG A 479 4.54 24.05 -13.68
CA ARG A 479 4.67 24.38 -15.10
C ARG A 479 3.59 23.71 -15.94
N VAL A 480 3.30 22.43 -15.67
CA VAL A 480 2.23 21.70 -16.37
C VAL A 480 0.89 22.41 -16.22
N VAL A 481 0.51 22.79 -14.99
CA VAL A 481 -0.75 23.50 -14.74
C VAL A 481 -0.77 24.88 -15.42
N ARG A 482 0.33 25.64 -15.38
CA ARG A 482 0.41 26.94 -16.08
C ARG A 482 0.30 26.82 -17.59
N SER A 483 0.91 25.79 -18.17
CA SER A 483 0.80 25.49 -19.60
C SER A 483 -0.62 25.10 -19.98
N LEU A 484 -1.33 24.35 -19.12
CA LEU A 484 -2.74 24.04 -19.31
C LEU A 484 -3.60 25.32 -19.28
N ASP A 485 -3.37 26.20 -18.31
CA ASP A 485 -4.07 27.49 -18.23
C ASP A 485 -3.82 28.35 -19.48
N THR A 486 -2.58 28.36 -19.98
CA THR A 486 -2.21 29.05 -21.23
C THR A 486 -2.99 28.50 -22.42
N LEU A 487 -3.07 27.17 -22.54
CA LEU A 487 -3.85 26.51 -23.59
C LEU A 487 -5.35 26.87 -23.51
N LEU A 488 -5.90 26.95 -22.30
CA LEU A 488 -7.29 27.31 -22.07
C LEU A 488 -7.58 28.76 -22.43
N MET A 489 -6.68 29.69 -22.12
CA MET A 489 -6.81 31.11 -22.51
C MET A 489 -6.83 31.32 -24.02
N GLN A 490 -6.18 30.44 -24.78
CA GLN A 490 -6.16 30.46 -26.26
C GLN A 490 -7.35 29.73 -26.89
N SER A 491 -8.16 29.03 -26.09
CA SER A 491 -9.28 28.22 -26.57
C SER A 491 -10.60 28.99 -26.48
N ASP A 492 -11.52 28.73 -27.41
CA ASP A 492 -12.87 29.29 -27.34
C ASP A 492 -13.70 28.54 -26.30
N LEU A 493 -13.61 28.98 -25.04
CA LEU A 493 -14.32 28.38 -23.91
C LEU A 493 -15.84 28.64 -23.94
N LYS A 494 -16.31 29.53 -24.83
CA LYS A 494 -17.75 29.86 -25.00
C LYS A 494 -18.37 29.22 -26.24
N GLY A 495 -17.56 28.60 -27.08
CA GLY A 495 -17.97 27.90 -28.29
C GLY A 495 -18.57 26.53 -28.02
N LYS A 496 -18.64 25.70 -29.07
CA LYS A 496 -19.05 24.29 -28.95
C LYS A 496 -18.07 23.53 -28.04
N VAL A 497 -18.59 22.66 -27.19
CA VAL A 497 -17.79 21.78 -26.31
C VAL A 497 -16.72 21.04 -27.13
N ASP A 498 -15.47 21.22 -26.75
CA ASP A 498 -14.30 20.55 -27.32
C ASP A 498 -13.97 19.33 -26.43
N THR A 499 -14.43 18.16 -26.86
CA THR A 499 -14.23 16.91 -26.13
C THR A 499 -12.76 16.47 -26.09
N SER A 500 -11.94 16.91 -27.04
CA SER A 500 -10.50 16.61 -27.04
C SER A 500 -9.77 17.44 -25.98
N LEU A 501 -10.13 18.72 -25.86
CA LEU A 501 -9.65 19.59 -24.79
C LEU A 501 -10.12 19.07 -23.42
N ALA A 502 -11.38 18.67 -23.30
CA ALA A 502 -11.91 18.09 -22.05
C ALA A 502 -11.14 16.83 -21.61
N LYS A 503 -10.84 15.92 -22.55
CA LYS A 503 -10.02 14.73 -22.27
C LYS A 503 -8.62 15.09 -21.79
N LEU A 504 -7.99 16.08 -22.42
CA LEU A 504 -6.68 16.57 -21.99
C LEU A 504 -6.74 17.17 -20.58
N ILE A 505 -7.75 18.00 -20.27
CA ILE A 505 -7.93 18.57 -18.93
C ILE A 505 -8.09 17.46 -17.90
N VAL A 506 -8.99 16.49 -18.14
CA VAL A 506 -9.20 15.36 -17.23
C VAL A 506 -7.90 14.57 -17.03
N GLN A 507 -7.16 14.30 -18.10
CA GLN A 507 -5.86 13.65 -18.03
C GLN A 507 -4.85 14.46 -17.19
N MET A 508 -4.80 15.78 -17.34
CA MET A 508 -3.92 16.64 -16.54
C MET A 508 -4.33 16.60 -15.06
N VAL A 509 -5.63 16.74 -14.76
CA VAL A 509 -6.16 16.67 -13.39
C VAL A 509 -5.81 15.34 -12.74
N MET A 510 -5.94 14.22 -13.45
CA MET A 510 -5.63 12.91 -12.91
C MET A 510 -4.13 12.64 -12.72
N THR A 511 -3.26 13.26 -13.53
CA THR A 511 -1.80 13.02 -13.49
C THR A 511 -1.05 13.94 -12.53
N THR A 512 -1.55 15.16 -12.34
CA THR A 512 -0.88 16.19 -11.53
C THR A 512 -1.29 16.19 -10.06
N ASP A 513 -2.49 15.72 -9.73
CA ASP A 513 -2.93 15.49 -8.35
C ASP A 513 -2.46 14.08 -7.91
N GLU A 514 -1.52 14.00 -6.97
CA GLU A 514 -0.90 12.74 -6.55
C GLU A 514 -1.92 11.76 -5.95
N THR A 515 -1.92 10.53 -6.42
CA THR A 515 -2.82 9.45 -5.98
C THR A 515 -2.40 8.79 -4.67
N TYR A 516 -1.13 8.89 -4.28
CA TYR A 516 -0.54 8.11 -3.18
C TYR A 516 -0.13 8.92 -1.93
N CYS A 517 -0.17 10.26 -1.96
CA CYS A 517 0.27 11.06 -0.81
C CYS A 517 -0.89 11.87 -0.18
N PRO A 518 -1.32 11.57 1.06
CA PRO A 518 -2.35 12.32 1.78
C PRO A 518 -1.87 13.69 2.28
N LEU A 519 -0.91 14.33 1.60
CA LEU A 519 -0.30 15.61 2.01
C LEU A 519 -0.37 16.72 0.95
N MET A 520 -1.03 16.50 -0.19
CA MET A 520 -1.12 17.53 -1.23
C MET A 520 -2.49 18.20 -1.33
N ASN A 521 -2.48 19.53 -1.27
CA ASN A 521 -3.57 20.36 -1.79
C ASN A 521 -3.61 20.18 -3.32
N SER A 522 -4.79 19.90 -3.89
CA SER A 522 -4.94 19.91 -5.36
C SER A 522 -4.49 21.27 -5.90
N VAL A 523 -3.56 21.25 -6.86
CA VAL A 523 -3.00 22.46 -7.48
C VAL A 523 -4.05 23.26 -8.25
N PHE A 524 -5.17 22.62 -8.60
CA PHE A 524 -6.33 23.25 -9.24
C PHE A 524 -7.32 23.88 -8.25
N LEU A 525 -7.16 23.61 -6.95
CA LEU A 525 -8.00 24.10 -5.87
C LEU A 525 -7.26 25.08 -4.94
N ASN A 526 -5.96 25.28 -5.16
CA ASN A 526 -5.12 26.11 -4.29
C ASN A 526 -5.03 27.54 -4.84
N ALA A 527 -5.54 28.50 -4.07
CA ALA A 527 -5.46 29.92 -4.36
C ALA A 527 -4.43 30.59 -3.45
N ASN A 528 -3.45 31.26 -4.05
CA ASN A 528 -2.71 32.32 -3.34
C ASN A 528 -3.59 33.58 -3.30
N ASP A 529 -3.44 34.38 -2.24
CA ASP A 529 -4.08 35.69 -2.01
C ASP A 529 -5.54 35.69 -1.49
N GLN A 530 -5.79 35.00 -0.36
CA GLN A 530 -6.96 35.18 0.53
C GLN A 530 -8.36 35.01 -0.10
N SER A 531 -8.48 34.49 -1.32
CA SER A 531 -9.76 34.21 -1.98
C SER A 531 -9.72 32.91 -2.74
N PHE A 532 -10.65 32.01 -2.42
CA PHE A 532 -10.86 30.78 -3.17
C PHE A 532 -11.20 31.08 -4.64
N LYS A 533 -10.45 30.51 -5.58
CA LYS A 533 -10.70 30.61 -7.02
C LYS A 533 -10.65 29.23 -7.65
N VAL A 534 -11.67 28.92 -8.44
CA VAL A 534 -11.69 27.72 -9.27
C VAL A 534 -10.75 27.92 -10.45
N SER A 535 -9.85 26.96 -10.69
CA SER A 535 -8.96 27.00 -11.85
C SER A 535 -9.74 27.12 -13.18
N PRO A 536 -9.16 27.74 -14.23
CA PRO A 536 -9.76 27.75 -15.56
C PRO A 536 -10.15 26.34 -16.06
N ALA A 537 -9.31 25.35 -15.75
CA ALA A 537 -9.55 23.94 -16.08
C ALA A 537 -10.84 23.40 -15.46
N PHE A 538 -11.02 23.53 -14.14
CA PHE A 538 -12.26 23.09 -13.49
C PHE A 538 -13.44 23.94 -13.91
N ASN A 539 -13.30 25.25 -14.08
CA ASN A 539 -14.39 26.10 -14.58
C ASN A 539 -14.89 25.63 -15.95
N TYR A 540 -13.99 25.22 -16.85
CA TYR A 540 -14.38 24.66 -18.14
C TYR A 540 -15.16 23.35 -17.99
N LEU A 541 -14.68 22.42 -17.14
CA LEU A 541 -15.37 21.15 -16.89
C LEU A 541 -16.75 21.35 -16.26
N LEU A 542 -16.85 22.25 -15.28
CA LEU A 542 -18.11 22.57 -14.57
C LEU A 542 -19.12 23.27 -15.48
N SER A 543 -18.67 24.27 -16.25
CA SER A 543 -19.56 25.02 -17.15
C SER A 543 -20.10 24.17 -18.30
N ASN A 544 -19.40 23.09 -18.66
CA ASN A 544 -19.78 22.17 -19.73
C ASN A 544 -20.23 20.80 -19.21
N TYR A 545 -20.52 20.69 -17.91
CA TYR A 545 -20.71 19.40 -17.24
C TYR A 545 -21.81 18.55 -17.88
N ASN A 546 -22.98 19.13 -18.18
CA ASN A 546 -24.11 18.40 -18.77
C ASN A 546 -23.78 17.70 -20.10
N GLU A 547 -22.96 18.32 -20.94
CA GLU A 547 -22.53 17.70 -22.20
C GLU A 547 -21.39 16.71 -21.98
N LEU A 548 -20.43 17.05 -21.11
CA LEU A 548 -19.26 16.22 -20.86
C LEU A 548 -19.58 14.96 -20.02
N SER A 549 -20.59 15.00 -19.16
CA SER A 549 -21.01 13.87 -18.33
C SER A 549 -21.56 12.68 -19.12
N LYS A 550 -21.89 12.89 -20.41
CA LYS A 550 -22.32 11.84 -21.34
C LYS A 550 -21.15 10.97 -21.82
N TYR A 551 -19.93 11.39 -21.57
CA TYR A 551 -18.72 10.70 -21.98
C TYR A 551 -18.02 10.08 -20.77
N ASP A 552 -17.41 8.94 -21.05
CA ASP A 552 -16.46 8.32 -20.15
C ASP A 552 -15.04 8.70 -20.53
N PHE A 553 -14.21 8.89 -19.50
CA PHE A 553 -12.82 9.31 -19.64
C PHE A 553 -11.91 8.12 -19.35
N PRO A 554 -10.86 7.87 -20.17
CA PRO A 554 -9.94 6.77 -19.94
C PRO A 554 -9.30 6.88 -18.55
N SER A 555 -9.24 5.79 -17.80
CA SER A 555 -8.70 5.76 -16.44
C SER A 555 -7.40 4.99 -16.31
N ASP A 556 -6.58 4.97 -17.37
CA ASP A 556 -5.26 4.29 -17.49
C ASP A 556 -4.22 4.65 -16.38
N PHE A 557 -4.63 5.31 -15.30
CA PHE A 557 -3.85 5.87 -14.21
C PHE A 557 -4.26 5.39 -12.81
N THR A 558 -5.28 4.53 -12.68
CA THR A 558 -5.56 3.82 -11.41
C THR A 558 -5.23 2.34 -11.60
N ASP A 559 -4.18 1.84 -10.96
CA ASP A 559 -3.85 0.40 -10.86
C ASP A 559 -4.93 -0.41 -10.11
N SER A 560 -6.07 0.18 -9.75
CA SER A 560 -7.21 -0.59 -9.27
C SER A 560 -7.79 -1.38 -10.45
N TYR A 561 -7.72 -2.70 -10.34
CA TYR A 561 -8.16 -3.73 -11.30
C TYR A 561 -9.59 -3.59 -11.87
N ASP A 562 -10.37 -2.55 -11.54
CA ASP A 562 -11.82 -2.50 -11.77
C ASP A 562 -12.34 -1.43 -12.74
N TYR A 563 -11.54 -0.44 -13.17
CA TYR A 563 -12.08 0.62 -14.06
C TYR A 563 -11.09 0.98 -15.17
N ASN A 564 -11.49 0.72 -16.42
CA ASN A 564 -10.84 1.22 -17.65
C ASN A 564 -11.35 2.63 -18.04
N GLU A 565 -12.46 3.06 -17.43
CA GLU A 565 -13.14 4.31 -17.73
C GLU A 565 -13.76 4.93 -16.46
N VAL A 566 -13.65 6.25 -16.31
CA VAL A 566 -14.21 7.04 -15.21
C VAL A 566 -15.16 8.13 -15.72
N SER A 567 -16.23 8.37 -14.95
CA SER A 567 -17.17 9.45 -15.27
C SER A 567 -16.62 10.83 -14.85
N LEU A 568 -17.10 11.91 -15.47
CA LEU A 568 -16.71 13.27 -15.05
C LEU A 568 -17.04 13.56 -13.58
N TYR A 569 -18.18 13.05 -13.08
CA TYR A 569 -18.55 13.14 -11.67
C TYR A 569 -17.47 12.57 -10.77
N GLN A 570 -17.03 11.35 -11.07
CA GLN A 570 -16.00 10.64 -10.31
C GLN A 570 -14.69 11.42 -10.29
N VAL A 571 -14.25 11.94 -11.45
CA VAL A 571 -13.01 12.74 -11.54
C VAL A 571 -13.06 13.94 -10.59
N ILE A 572 -14.16 14.70 -10.57
CA ILE A 572 -14.27 15.92 -9.76
C ILE A 572 -14.52 15.59 -8.28
N SER A 573 -15.47 14.71 -7.98
CA SER A 573 -15.86 14.35 -6.61
C SER A 573 -14.72 13.67 -5.84
N ASP A 574 -13.93 12.81 -6.50
CA ASP A 574 -12.73 12.22 -5.86
C ASP A 574 -11.72 13.28 -5.39
N ARG A 575 -11.58 14.38 -6.14
CA ARG A 575 -10.59 15.43 -5.84
C ARG A 575 -11.05 16.29 -4.68
N VAL A 576 -12.36 16.58 -4.62
CA VAL A 576 -12.97 17.16 -3.42
C VAL A 576 -12.72 16.26 -2.22
N LYS A 577 -13.13 14.98 -2.30
CA LYS A 577 -13.03 14.02 -1.18
C LYS A 577 -11.60 13.88 -0.69
N ARG A 578 -10.63 13.66 -1.59
CA ARG A 578 -9.22 13.53 -1.23
C ARG A 578 -8.70 14.81 -0.58
N THR A 579 -8.97 15.98 -1.16
CA THR A 579 -8.52 17.26 -0.61
C THR A 579 -9.11 17.52 0.78
N VAL A 580 -10.38 17.19 1.02
CA VAL A 580 -11.00 17.31 2.36
C VAL A 580 -10.37 16.35 3.36
N TYR A 581 -10.05 15.13 2.95
CA TYR A 581 -9.44 14.11 3.81
C TYR A 581 -7.95 14.37 4.11
N SER A 582 -7.21 14.88 3.12
CA SER A 582 -5.75 15.14 3.20
C SER A 582 -5.41 16.54 3.73
N ALA A 583 -6.39 17.42 3.91
CA ALA A 583 -6.14 18.80 4.29
C ALA A 583 -5.42 18.88 5.65
N ASN A 584 -4.20 19.41 5.62
CA ASN A 584 -3.35 19.61 6.80
C ASN A 584 -3.53 20.99 7.45
N SER A 585 -4.45 21.81 6.93
CA SER A 585 -4.72 23.16 7.43
C SER A 585 -6.20 23.52 7.27
N ALA A 586 -6.68 24.38 8.17
CA ALA A 586 -8.04 24.90 8.14
C ALA A 586 -8.37 25.61 6.81
N GLU A 587 -7.39 26.28 6.21
CA GLU A 587 -7.55 26.99 4.94
C GLU A 587 -7.73 26.01 3.77
N ALA A 588 -6.96 24.92 3.74
CA ALA A 588 -7.13 23.87 2.74
C ALA A 588 -8.52 23.22 2.81
N CYS A 589 -9.01 22.92 4.03
CA CYS A 589 -10.38 22.42 4.23
C CYS A 589 -11.43 23.42 3.71
N LYS A 590 -11.28 24.71 4.03
CA LYS A 590 -12.19 25.77 3.56
C LYS A 590 -12.23 25.87 2.05
N ASN A 591 -11.07 25.84 1.40
CA ASN A 591 -10.98 25.91 -0.06
C ASN A 591 -11.61 24.69 -0.74
N ALA A 592 -11.41 23.49 -0.19
CA ALA A 592 -12.05 22.28 -0.72
C ALA A 592 -13.58 22.32 -0.58
N ILE A 593 -14.10 22.78 0.57
CA ILE A 593 -15.54 22.96 0.80
C ILE A 593 -16.10 24.05 -0.11
N ALA A 594 -15.42 25.18 -0.26
CA ALA A 594 -15.82 26.25 -1.16
C ALA A 594 -15.86 25.78 -2.62
N PHE A 595 -14.90 24.95 -3.05
CA PHE A 595 -14.94 24.31 -4.36
C PHE A 595 -16.14 23.39 -4.51
N GLN A 596 -16.41 22.54 -3.53
CA GLN A 596 -17.57 21.63 -3.55
C GLN A 596 -18.89 22.39 -3.63
N GLN A 597 -18.99 23.57 -3.00
CA GLN A 597 -20.12 24.48 -3.17
C GLN A 597 -20.22 25.01 -4.60
N VAL A 598 -19.11 25.43 -5.21
CA VAL A 598 -19.13 25.86 -6.62
C VAL A 598 -19.51 24.71 -7.55
N PHE A 599 -18.98 23.51 -7.31
CA PHE A 599 -19.34 22.30 -8.05
C PHE A 599 -20.86 22.07 -8.00
N THR A 600 -21.41 21.87 -6.80
CA THR A 600 -22.87 21.64 -6.62
C THR A 600 -23.75 22.74 -7.21
N ASN A 601 -23.32 24.01 -7.15
CA ASN A 601 -24.07 25.13 -7.71
C ASN A 601 -24.03 25.21 -9.24
N GLN A 602 -22.88 24.89 -9.86
CA GLN A 602 -22.73 24.95 -11.32
C GLN A 602 -23.21 23.68 -12.03
N THR A 603 -23.33 22.57 -11.30
CA THR A 603 -23.74 21.27 -11.88
C THR A 603 -25.01 20.75 -11.19
N PRO A 604 -26.19 21.34 -11.49
CA PRO A 604 -27.45 20.91 -10.89
C PRO A 604 -27.79 19.43 -11.15
N GLU A 605 -27.19 18.83 -12.19
CA GLU A 605 -27.34 17.42 -12.56
C GLU A 605 -26.88 16.47 -11.46
N VAL A 606 -25.89 16.87 -10.64
CA VAL A 606 -25.37 16.04 -9.54
C VAL A 606 -25.73 16.61 -8.17
N LYS A 607 -26.62 17.60 -8.11
CA LYS A 607 -27.06 18.25 -6.87
C LYS A 607 -27.49 17.22 -5.81
N PHE A 608 -28.28 16.21 -6.18
CA PHE A 608 -28.76 15.18 -5.26
C PHE A 608 -27.72 14.11 -4.88
N LEU A 609 -26.56 14.10 -5.56
CA LEU A 609 -25.46 13.18 -5.29
C LEU A 609 -24.43 13.85 -4.39
N GLU A 610 -24.04 15.07 -4.74
CA GLU A 610 -22.91 15.78 -4.12
C GLU A 610 -23.31 16.70 -2.97
N THR A 611 -24.53 17.29 -2.98
CA THR A 611 -24.97 18.16 -1.88
C THR A 611 -25.05 17.43 -0.53
N PRO A 612 -25.52 16.17 -0.46
CA PRO A 612 -25.41 15.34 0.75
C PRO A 612 -23.98 15.27 1.32
N LEU A 613 -22.98 15.06 0.45
CA LEU A 613 -21.57 15.04 0.83
C LEU A 613 -21.07 16.41 1.28
N LEU A 614 -21.46 17.47 0.58
CA LEU A 614 -21.16 18.83 0.99
C LEU A 614 -21.73 19.16 2.38
N LEU A 615 -22.97 18.78 2.65
CA LEU A 615 -23.60 18.99 3.95
C LEU A 615 -22.88 18.23 5.06
N HIS A 616 -22.50 16.98 4.81
CA HIS A 616 -21.70 16.19 5.74
C HIS A 616 -20.36 16.88 6.03
N ASN A 617 -19.61 17.28 5.00
CA ASN A 617 -18.31 17.95 5.13
C ASN A 617 -18.42 19.28 5.89
N ILE A 618 -19.42 20.12 5.55
CA ILE A 618 -19.66 21.38 6.25
C ILE A 618 -19.99 21.11 7.72
N ASN A 619 -20.87 20.15 8.01
CA ASN A 619 -21.29 19.84 9.37
C ASN A 619 -20.13 19.29 10.22
N TYR A 620 -19.28 18.45 9.64
CA TYR A 620 -18.09 17.90 10.32
C TYR A 620 -17.12 19.03 10.76
N TYR A 621 -16.90 20.01 9.89
CA TYR A 621 -15.98 21.12 10.14
C TYR A 621 -16.65 22.39 10.70
N LEU A 622 -17.93 22.31 11.06
CA LEU A 622 -18.82 23.45 11.26
C LEU A 622 -18.26 24.49 12.25
N ASP A 623 -17.90 24.03 13.44
CA ASP A 623 -17.33 24.87 14.50
C ASP A 623 -15.88 25.28 14.20
N SER A 624 -15.05 24.31 13.81
CA SER A 624 -13.61 24.52 13.60
C SER A 624 -13.31 25.54 12.49
N LEU A 625 -14.16 25.62 11.47
CA LEU A 625 -13.99 26.49 10.30
C LEU A 625 -14.97 27.66 10.26
N LYS A 626 -15.87 27.79 11.25
CA LYS A 626 -16.92 28.84 11.33
C LYS A 626 -17.84 28.84 10.10
N LEU A 627 -18.36 27.67 9.72
CA LEU A 627 -19.17 27.49 8.51
C LEU A 627 -20.68 27.58 8.75
N THR A 628 -21.12 28.17 9.86
CA THR A 628 -22.55 28.18 10.27
C THR A 628 -23.49 28.75 9.22
N ASP A 629 -23.17 29.91 8.63
CA ASP A 629 -24.01 30.53 7.62
C ASP A 629 -24.07 29.69 6.34
N SER A 630 -22.93 29.13 5.94
CA SER A 630 -22.80 28.21 4.81
C SER A 630 -23.67 26.97 5.00
N PHE A 631 -23.59 26.34 6.18
CA PHE A 631 -24.41 25.19 6.55
C PHE A 631 -25.89 25.50 6.47
N ILE A 632 -26.33 26.61 7.10
CA ILE A 632 -27.73 27.02 7.10
C ILE A 632 -28.23 27.22 5.66
N ASN A 633 -27.48 27.97 4.86
CA ASN A 633 -27.88 28.30 3.48
C ASN A 633 -27.96 27.04 2.60
N VAL A 634 -26.94 26.17 2.65
CA VAL A 634 -26.93 24.94 1.84
C VAL A 634 -28.05 24.00 2.28
N SER A 635 -28.24 23.77 3.59
CA SER A 635 -29.30 22.88 4.09
C SER A 635 -30.69 23.37 3.70
N VAL A 636 -30.98 24.65 3.94
CA VAL A 636 -32.30 25.24 3.64
C VAL A 636 -32.58 25.20 2.14
N ASN A 637 -31.65 25.67 1.31
CA ASN A 637 -31.84 25.71 -0.15
C ASN A 637 -31.96 24.30 -0.76
N PHE A 638 -31.23 23.32 -0.23
CA PHE A 638 -31.30 21.96 -0.71
C PHE A 638 -32.63 21.31 -0.35
N PHE A 639 -32.98 21.24 0.95
CA PHE A 639 -34.18 20.53 1.38
C PHE A 639 -35.49 21.21 0.96
N ASP A 640 -35.57 22.54 1.05
CA ASP A 640 -36.78 23.27 0.63
C ASP A 640 -37.03 23.17 -0.88
N SER A 641 -36.03 22.79 -1.69
CA SER A 641 -36.20 22.64 -3.14
C SER A 641 -37.03 21.43 -3.57
N PHE A 642 -37.22 20.44 -2.70
CA PHE A 642 -37.99 19.23 -3.01
C PHE A 642 -38.87 18.72 -1.86
N ILE A 643 -38.69 19.21 -0.64
CA ILE A 643 -39.48 18.82 0.53
C ILE A 643 -40.47 19.94 0.85
N THR A 644 -41.72 19.75 0.40
CA THR A 644 -42.83 20.65 0.74
C THR A 644 -43.52 20.23 2.03
N LYS A 645 -43.67 18.92 2.24
CA LYS A 645 -44.25 18.29 3.43
C LYS A 645 -43.57 16.95 3.71
N PRO A 646 -43.43 16.53 4.98
CA PRO A 646 -42.86 15.22 5.33
C PRO A 646 -43.58 14.06 4.65
N GLU A 647 -44.91 14.12 4.58
CA GLU A 647 -45.75 13.00 4.10
C GLU A 647 -45.59 12.74 2.58
N THR A 648 -45.10 13.72 1.82
CA THR A 648 -44.89 13.61 0.36
C THR A 648 -43.42 13.39 -0.02
N ALA A 649 -42.51 13.40 0.95
CA ALA A 649 -41.07 13.40 0.69
C ALA A 649 -40.59 12.13 -0.03
N LEU A 650 -41.06 10.95 0.40
CA LEU A 650 -40.66 9.69 -0.23
C LEU A 650 -41.09 9.64 -1.70
N SER A 651 -42.31 10.10 -2.02
CA SER A 651 -42.77 10.19 -3.41
C SER A 651 -41.96 11.19 -4.24
N ALA A 652 -41.52 12.31 -3.66
CA ALA A 652 -40.66 13.28 -4.33
C ALA A 652 -39.26 12.70 -4.61
N ILE A 653 -38.66 12.02 -3.63
CA ILE A 653 -37.36 11.34 -3.75
C ILE A 653 -37.42 10.23 -4.81
N ASP A 654 -38.47 9.42 -4.78
CA ASP A 654 -38.72 8.36 -5.75
C ASP A 654 -38.82 8.90 -7.17
N LYS A 655 -39.51 10.04 -7.33
CA LYS A 655 -39.63 10.72 -8.62
C LYS A 655 -38.25 11.18 -9.12
N ILE A 656 -37.47 11.86 -8.28
CA ILE A 656 -36.11 12.32 -8.62
C ILE A 656 -35.24 11.14 -9.07
N TYR A 657 -35.27 10.03 -8.32
CA TYR A 657 -34.51 8.83 -8.67
C TYR A 657 -34.95 8.25 -10.03
N SER A 658 -36.25 8.20 -10.31
CA SER A 658 -36.77 7.67 -11.57
C SER A 658 -36.47 8.53 -12.79
N GLU A 659 -36.16 9.82 -12.58
CA GLU A 659 -35.85 10.79 -13.62
C GLU A 659 -34.34 10.94 -13.86
N LEU A 660 -33.48 10.19 -13.15
CA LEU A 660 -32.03 10.21 -13.38
C LEU A 660 -31.71 9.75 -14.80
N THR A 661 -30.91 10.54 -15.51
CA THR A 661 -30.31 10.13 -16.78
C THR A 661 -29.34 8.96 -16.57
N VAL A 662 -28.93 8.31 -17.67
CA VAL A 662 -27.90 7.25 -17.64
C VAL A 662 -26.61 7.75 -16.98
N SER A 663 -26.16 8.96 -17.33
CA SER A 663 -24.95 9.57 -16.76
C SER A 663 -25.09 9.82 -15.25
N GLN A 664 -26.22 10.36 -14.80
CA GLN A 664 -26.48 10.60 -13.37
C GLN A 664 -26.64 9.30 -12.59
N SER A 665 -27.20 8.27 -13.21
CA SER A 665 -27.29 6.93 -12.61
C SER A 665 -25.91 6.31 -12.40
N LYS A 666 -24.98 6.49 -13.36
CA LYS A 666 -23.58 6.04 -13.23
C LYS A 666 -22.86 6.82 -12.11
N ALA A 667 -23.00 8.14 -12.10
CA ALA A 667 -22.47 9.00 -11.04
C ALA A 667 -23.01 8.61 -9.66
N PHE A 668 -24.31 8.32 -9.56
CA PHE A 668 -24.95 7.88 -8.34
C PHE A 668 -24.39 6.55 -7.84
N LYS A 669 -24.26 5.54 -8.71
CA LYS A 669 -23.65 4.25 -8.35
C LYS A 669 -22.23 4.43 -7.81
N TYR A 670 -21.44 5.29 -8.44
CA TYR A 670 -20.12 5.62 -7.94
C TYR A 670 -20.18 6.26 -6.55
N SER A 671 -21.07 7.24 -6.34
CA SER A 671 -21.30 7.87 -5.03
C SER A 671 -21.76 6.86 -3.98
N LEU A 672 -22.61 5.90 -4.33
CA LEU A 672 -23.01 4.84 -3.41
C LEU A 672 -21.82 3.99 -2.97
N ASN A 673 -21.03 3.50 -3.93
CA ASN A 673 -19.91 2.61 -3.62
C ASN A 673 -18.81 3.30 -2.79
N ASN A 674 -18.57 4.59 -3.02
CA ASN A 674 -17.40 5.28 -2.46
C ASN A 674 -17.73 6.28 -1.36
N ASN A 675 -18.95 6.81 -1.31
CA ASN A 675 -19.34 7.89 -0.39
C ASN A 675 -20.47 7.48 0.56
N ALA A 676 -21.22 6.40 0.29
CA ALA A 676 -22.34 6.00 1.14
C ALA A 676 -21.90 5.76 2.58
N TYR A 677 -20.82 5.00 2.79
CA TYR A 677 -20.31 4.74 4.15
C TYR A 677 -20.06 6.03 4.95
N THR A 678 -19.46 7.05 4.33
CA THR A 678 -19.25 8.36 4.95
C THR A 678 -20.56 9.05 5.33
N LEU A 679 -21.62 8.86 4.55
CA LEU A 679 -22.91 9.53 4.73
C LEU A 679 -23.88 8.77 5.64
N THR A 680 -23.88 7.45 5.59
CA THR A 680 -24.87 6.60 6.27
C THR A 680 -24.28 5.78 7.41
N GLY A 681 -22.95 5.70 7.56
CA GLY A 681 -22.27 4.86 8.54
C GLY A 681 -22.33 3.36 8.23
N ASP A 682 -23.15 2.97 7.25
CA ASP A 682 -23.32 1.61 6.73
C ASP A 682 -23.04 1.58 5.23
N TYR A 683 -22.56 0.44 4.73
CA TYR A 683 -22.54 0.20 3.29
C TYR A 683 -23.97 0.06 2.77
N CYS A 684 -24.22 0.61 1.58
CA CYS A 684 -25.48 0.46 0.88
C CYS A 684 -25.67 -0.98 0.36
N ASN A 685 -25.95 -1.90 1.29
CA ASN A 685 -26.17 -3.32 1.04
C ASN A 685 -27.66 -3.67 0.88
N SER A 686 -28.54 -2.66 0.84
CA SER A 686 -29.99 -2.87 0.72
C SER A 686 -30.35 -3.28 -0.71
N GLU A 687 -31.38 -4.12 -0.84
CA GLU A 687 -31.78 -4.86 -2.06
C GLU A 687 -32.08 -4.01 -3.34
N SER A 688 -31.94 -2.67 -3.33
CA SER A 688 -31.99 -1.83 -4.54
C SER A 688 -31.34 -0.44 -4.41
N ASP A 689 -30.71 0.03 -5.48
CA ASP A 689 -30.14 1.40 -5.65
C ASP A 689 -31.12 2.52 -5.25
N LYS A 690 -32.41 2.35 -5.56
CA LYS A 690 -33.48 3.30 -5.22
C LYS A 690 -33.63 3.49 -3.71
N LYS A 691 -33.60 2.40 -2.95
CA LYS A 691 -33.70 2.45 -1.48
C LYS A 691 -32.47 3.15 -0.90
N CYS A 692 -31.29 2.84 -1.40
CA CYS A 692 -30.04 3.49 -1.01
C CYS A 692 -30.07 5.01 -1.26
N PHE A 693 -30.63 5.44 -2.40
CA PHE A 693 -30.82 6.87 -2.69
C PHE A 693 -31.69 7.55 -1.62
N ALA A 694 -32.80 6.92 -1.26
CA ALA A 694 -33.68 7.46 -0.22
C ALA A 694 -33.00 7.51 1.16
N GLN A 695 -32.25 6.48 1.53
CA GLN A 695 -31.50 6.43 2.80
C GLN A 695 -30.44 7.53 2.88
N LEU A 696 -29.70 7.78 1.80
CA LEU A 696 -28.71 8.85 1.73
C LEU A 696 -29.34 10.23 1.97
N ILE A 697 -30.52 10.48 1.39
CA ILE A 697 -31.29 11.71 1.65
C ILE A 697 -31.82 11.74 3.08
N GLY A 698 -32.31 10.61 3.60
CA GLY A 698 -32.79 10.46 4.98
C GLY A 698 -31.71 10.77 6.02
N SER A 699 -30.50 10.23 5.82
CA SER A 699 -29.34 10.52 6.67
C SER A 699 -28.94 11.99 6.60
N SER A 700 -28.92 12.57 5.40
CA SER A 700 -28.59 13.98 5.21
C SER A 700 -29.57 14.90 5.94
N LEU A 701 -30.87 14.58 5.88
CA LEU A 701 -31.93 15.29 6.62
C LEU A 701 -31.70 15.21 8.13
N ASN A 702 -31.46 14.00 8.64
CA ASN A 702 -31.27 13.80 10.08
C ASN A 702 -29.99 14.48 10.58
N THR A 703 -28.87 14.29 9.88
CA THR A 703 -27.58 14.89 10.21
C THR A 703 -27.67 16.42 10.22
N SER A 704 -28.36 17.00 9.22
CA SER A 704 -28.58 18.44 9.18
C SER A 704 -29.47 18.92 10.33
N ALA A 705 -30.55 18.18 10.64
CA ALA A 705 -31.44 18.51 11.74
C ALA A 705 -30.73 18.47 13.11
N TRP A 706 -29.86 17.47 13.31
CA TRP A 706 -28.98 17.38 14.48
C TRP A 706 -28.01 18.56 14.56
N GLY A 707 -27.37 18.94 13.43
CA GLY A 707 -26.52 20.12 13.36
C GLY A 707 -27.24 21.40 13.80
N PHE A 708 -28.50 21.60 13.40
CA PHE A 708 -29.30 22.74 13.85
C PHE A 708 -29.65 22.65 15.34
N TYR A 709 -29.85 21.44 15.89
CA TYR A 709 -30.06 21.23 17.32
C TYR A 709 -28.82 21.58 18.14
N THR A 710 -27.62 21.18 17.71
CA THR A 710 -26.38 21.42 18.47
C THR A 710 -25.93 22.88 18.43
N HIS A 711 -26.31 23.63 17.39
CA HIS A 711 -25.92 25.02 17.22
C HIS A 711 -26.97 26.03 17.73
N LYS A 712 -26.52 27.26 18.02
CA LYS A 712 -27.39 28.37 18.42
C LYS A 712 -28.06 28.99 17.18
N VAL A 713 -29.14 28.38 16.72
CA VAL A 713 -29.99 28.93 15.64
C VAL A 713 -31.31 29.46 16.20
N ASP A 714 -31.98 30.31 15.43
CA ASP A 714 -33.27 30.86 15.85
C ASP A 714 -34.40 29.80 15.88
N LYS A 715 -35.52 30.17 16.50
CA LYS A 715 -36.67 29.27 16.68
C LYS A 715 -37.31 28.83 15.34
N ASN A 716 -37.22 29.63 14.28
CA ASN A 716 -37.78 29.28 12.97
C ASN A 716 -36.91 28.24 12.26
N LEU A 717 -35.59 28.38 12.36
CA LEU A 717 -34.64 27.38 11.87
C LEU A 717 -34.77 26.05 12.63
N LEU A 718 -34.96 26.08 13.95
CA LEU A 718 -35.26 24.87 14.73
C LEU A 718 -36.57 24.18 14.29
N LYS A 719 -37.61 24.94 13.91
CA LYS A 719 -38.85 24.37 13.37
C LYS A 719 -38.62 23.70 12.01
N LYS A 720 -37.78 24.28 11.15
CA LYS A 720 -37.36 23.64 9.89
C LYS A 720 -36.61 22.34 10.15
N ALA A 721 -35.63 22.36 11.06
CA ALA A 721 -34.92 21.16 11.49
C ALA A 721 -35.87 20.07 12.03
N LEU A 722 -36.87 20.45 12.82
CA LEU A 722 -37.91 19.52 13.29
C LEU A 722 -38.70 18.90 12.11
N THR A 723 -39.03 19.69 11.09
CA THR A 723 -39.68 19.16 9.87
C THR A 723 -38.77 18.20 9.11
N TRP A 724 -37.47 18.50 8.99
CA TRP A 724 -36.49 17.63 8.33
C TRP A 724 -36.28 16.33 9.08
N SER A 725 -36.16 16.38 10.42
CA SER A 725 -36.08 15.19 11.27
C SER A 725 -37.36 14.35 11.22
N LYS A 726 -38.55 14.97 11.18
CA LYS A 726 -39.80 14.23 10.90
C LYS A 726 -39.77 13.59 9.51
N THR A 727 -39.17 14.25 8.53
CA THR A 727 -39.07 13.75 7.15
C THR A 727 -38.13 12.57 7.04
N SER A 728 -36.98 12.58 7.73
CA SER A 728 -36.08 11.41 7.74
C SER A 728 -36.78 10.18 8.33
N LEU A 729 -37.63 10.35 9.34
CA LEU A 729 -38.49 9.30 9.89
C LEU A 729 -39.59 8.81 8.94
N MET A 730 -39.98 9.59 7.93
CA MET A 730 -40.88 9.08 6.88
C MET A 730 -40.18 8.09 5.95
N ILE A 731 -38.84 8.21 5.82
CA ILE A 731 -37.99 7.36 4.99
C ILE A 731 -37.55 6.13 5.79
N GLU A 732 -37.03 6.33 7.00
CA GLU A 732 -36.49 5.27 7.87
C GLU A 732 -37.18 5.32 9.24
N LYS A 733 -38.43 4.85 9.29
CA LYS A 733 -39.34 4.95 10.45
C LYS A 733 -38.80 4.40 11.77
N ASP A 734 -37.99 3.36 11.68
CA ASP A 734 -37.51 2.60 12.84
C ASP A 734 -36.06 2.91 13.21
N ASN A 735 -35.41 3.87 12.55
CA ASN A 735 -34.02 4.23 12.80
C ASN A 735 -33.88 4.92 14.17
N PRO A 736 -33.20 4.31 15.17
CA PRO A 736 -33.12 4.87 16.52
C PRO A 736 -32.44 6.24 16.58
N TYR A 737 -31.41 6.47 15.75
CA TYR A 737 -30.70 7.75 15.70
C TYR A 737 -31.63 8.88 15.23
N TYR A 738 -32.55 8.59 14.31
CA TYR A 738 -33.44 9.62 13.75
C TYR A 738 -34.54 9.99 14.73
N ILE A 739 -35.04 9.00 15.48
CA ILE A 739 -36.03 9.19 16.52
C ILE A 739 -35.43 10.02 17.66
N ASP A 740 -34.18 9.75 18.03
CA ASP A 740 -33.42 10.51 19.03
C ASP A 740 -33.27 11.99 18.64
N THR A 741 -32.82 12.30 17.42
CA THR A 741 -32.76 13.68 16.91
C THR A 741 -34.12 14.38 16.99
N TYR A 742 -35.19 13.68 16.61
CA TYR A 742 -36.54 14.23 16.63
C TYR A 742 -36.99 14.59 18.06
N ALA A 743 -36.70 13.71 19.03
CA ALA A 743 -36.98 13.94 20.44
C ALA A 743 -36.23 15.18 20.98
N HIS A 744 -34.94 15.31 20.66
CA HIS A 744 -34.12 16.45 21.08
C HIS A 744 -34.67 17.78 20.54
N LEU A 745 -35.07 17.83 19.26
CA LEU A 745 -35.66 19.02 18.65
C LEU A 745 -37.03 19.36 19.26
N LEU A 746 -37.90 18.38 19.50
CA LEU A 746 -39.17 18.57 20.19
C LEU A 746 -38.95 19.16 21.58
N TYR A 747 -37.98 18.62 22.33
CA TYR A 747 -37.65 19.09 23.67
C TYR A 747 -37.18 20.54 23.65
N LYS A 748 -36.24 20.88 22.75
CA LYS A 748 -35.69 22.24 22.59
C LYS A 748 -36.76 23.25 22.17
N LEU A 749 -37.78 22.82 21.43
CA LEU A 749 -38.93 23.65 21.03
C LEU A 749 -40.04 23.73 22.08
N GLY A 750 -39.91 23.01 23.20
CA GLY A 750 -40.83 23.03 24.33
C GLY A 750 -41.93 21.98 24.30
N ASN A 751 -41.98 21.08 23.31
CA ASN A 751 -42.92 19.97 23.26
C ASN A 751 -42.38 18.76 24.05
N LYS A 752 -42.28 18.94 25.38
CA LYS A 752 -41.58 18.01 26.27
C LYS A 752 -42.25 16.64 26.40
N GLU A 753 -43.58 16.59 26.37
CA GLU A 753 -44.33 15.33 26.50
C GLU A 753 -44.09 14.41 25.30
N GLU A 754 -44.23 14.94 24.08
CA GLU A 754 -43.97 14.16 22.88
C GLU A 754 -42.47 13.83 22.75
N ALA A 755 -41.57 14.74 23.16
CA ALA A 755 -40.13 14.46 23.17
C ALA A 755 -39.79 13.23 24.03
N LEU A 756 -40.34 13.15 25.25
CA LEU A 756 -40.13 12.01 26.14
C LEU A 756 -40.60 10.71 25.50
N LYS A 757 -41.80 10.71 24.91
CA LYS A 757 -42.36 9.54 24.23
C LYS A 757 -41.46 9.08 23.08
N GLN A 758 -40.97 10.01 22.25
CA GLN A 758 -40.08 9.67 21.14
C GLN A 758 -38.74 9.15 21.64
N GLN A 759 -38.16 9.74 22.68
CA GLN A 759 -36.90 9.26 23.26
C GLN A 759 -37.02 7.86 23.86
N GLU A 760 -38.16 7.53 24.49
CA GLU A 760 -38.44 6.17 24.97
C GLU A 760 -38.52 5.15 23.82
N ILE A 761 -39.10 5.55 22.68
CA ILE A 761 -39.10 4.74 21.47
C ILE A 761 -37.67 4.57 20.93
N ALA A 762 -36.86 5.63 20.87
CA ALA A 762 -35.47 5.58 20.42
C ALA A 762 -34.65 4.58 21.25
N VAL A 763 -34.70 4.68 22.58
CA VAL A 763 -34.01 3.75 23.50
C VAL A 763 -34.51 2.31 23.31
N THR A 764 -35.82 2.12 23.15
CA THR A 764 -36.40 0.78 22.94
C THR A 764 -35.90 0.18 21.63
N LYS A 765 -35.90 0.94 20.54
CA LYS A 765 -35.43 0.48 19.22
C LYS A 765 -33.93 0.20 19.24
N ALA A 766 -33.13 1.08 19.85
CA ALA A 766 -31.68 0.89 20.00
C ALA A 766 -31.32 -0.36 20.83
N SER A 767 -32.17 -0.75 21.77
CA SER A 767 -31.94 -1.96 22.58
C SER A 767 -32.22 -3.28 21.84
N ASN A 768 -32.91 -3.22 20.71
CA ASN A 768 -33.32 -4.40 19.97
C ASN A 768 -32.16 -4.96 19.13
N LYS A 769 -31.53 -6.02 19.63
CA LYS A 769 -30.43 -6.73 18.92
C LYS A 769 -30.83 -7.37 17.59
N LYS A 770 -32.12 -7.39 17.25
CA LYS A 770 -32.64 -7.85 15.94
C LYS A 770 -32.97 -6.68 15.00
N SER A 771 -32.66 -5.44 15.37
CA SER A 771 -32.84 -4.31 14.46
C SER A 771 -31.79 -4.35 13.35
N ASP A 772 -32.15 -3.83 12.18
CA ASP A 772 -31.24 -3.70 11.04
C ASP A 772 -30.16 -2.62 11.27
N TYR A 773 -30.22 -1.89 12.40
CA TYR A 773 -29.28 -0.81 12.73
C TYR A 773 -28.29 -1.26 13.79
N TYR A 774 -27.00 -1.04 13.51
CA TYR A 774 -25.94 -1.18 14.51
C TYR A 774 -25.87 0.09 15.36
N ILE A 775 -26.06 -0.06 16.68
CA ILE A 775 -25.92 1.02 17.64
C ILE A 775 -24.68 0.78 18.50
N GLU A 776 -23.73 1.70 18.42
CA GLU A 776 -22.55 1.67 19.29
C GLU A 776 -22.96 1.79 20.77
N GLU A 777 -22.26 1.08 21.64
CA GLU A 777 -22.64 0.99 23.07
C GLU A 777 -22.67 2.36 23.74
N ASP A 778 -21.73 3.25 23.39
CA ASP A 778 -21.63 4.59 23.98
C ASP A 778 -22.75 5.51 23.51
N ILE A 779 -23.19 5.40 22.26
CA ILE A 779 -24.38 6.11 21.78
C ILE A 779 -25.63 5.61 22.50
N PHE A 780 -25.78 4.30 22.67
CA PHE A 780 -26.91 3.75 23.43
C PHE A 780 -26.92 4.20 24.89
N LYS A 781 -25.74 4.33 25.53
CA LYS A 781 -25.61 4.93 26.87
C LYS A 781 -26.03 6.40 26.87
N SER A 782 -25.62 7.18 25.87
CA SER A 782 -26.03 8.58 25.73
C SER A 782 -27.54 8.71 25.63
N MET A 783 -28.18 7.96 24.72
CA MET A 783 -29.64 8.00 24.53
C MET A 783 -30.42 7.73 25.84
N LYS A 784 -29.92 6.81 26.68
CA LYS A 784 -30.50 6.55 28.02
C LYS A 784 -30.26 7.70 28.99
N ALA A 785 -29.07 8.28 28.98
CA ALA A 785 -28.76 9.42 29.84
C ALA A 785 -29.63 10.62 29.46
N ASP A 786 -29.79 10.89 28.17
CA ASP A 786 -30.60 11.99 27.65
C ASP A 786 -32.08 11.79 27.97
N LEU A 787 -32.59 10.55 27.92
CA LEU A 787 -33.93 10.23 28.44
C LEU A 787 -34.09 10.60 29.92
N GLN A 788 -33.11 10.33 30.78
CA GLN A 788 -33.17 10.71 32.19
C GLN A 788 -33.08 12.23 32.37
N LYS A 789 -32.25 12.91 31.59
CA LYS A 789 -32.19 14.38 31.59
C LYS A 789 -33.51 15.01 31.15
N MET A 790 -34.14 14.47 30.11
CA MET A 790 -35.47 14.92 29.67
C MET A 790 -36.51 14.75 30.78
N LYS A 791 -36.50 13.61 31.49
CA LYS A 791 -37.42 13.31 32.61
C LYS A 791 -37.23 14.27 33.79
N THR A 792 -35.99 14.66 34.06
CA THR A 792 -35.64 15.54 35.17
C THR A 792 -35.65 17.02 34.80
N GLY A 793 -35.87 17.37 33.54
CA GLY A 793 -35.90 18.77 33.11
C GLY A 793 -34.52 19.39 32.84
N THR A 794 -33.47 18.58 32.72
CA THR A 794 -32.06 19.01 32.73
C THR A 794 -31.31 18.83 31.41
N LEU A 795 -32.02 18.44 30.34
CA LEU A 795 -31.42 18.25 29.01
C LEU A 795 -30.91 19.57 28.42
#